data_AF-A0A7E6EN21-F1
#
_entry.id   AF-A0A7E6EN21-F1
#
_cell.length_a   1.000
_cell.length_b   1.000
_cell.length_c   1.000
_cell.angle_alpha   90.00
_cell.angle_beta   90.00
_cell.angle_gamma   90.00
#
_symmetry.space_group_name_H-M   'P 1'
#
loop_
_entity.id
_entity.type
_entity.pdbx_description
1 polymer ?
#
loop_
_entity_poly.entity_id
_entity_poly.type
_entity_poly.pdbx_seq_one_letter_code
_entity_poly.pdbx_strand_id
1 'polypeptide(L)'
;MQSYHRNWRQIVFPVLSLLSLSLAWLPPLQKRQVTPRSVPQRANYRAKKNLIYKNLDIETARWKAGAIAAFCKAVFTVCIAFAINNQLVSDENQPWTVLTKSIAWREHPVELENFLTNLCASFIGILVAYVTCKISLDVGAFGFPLFLSGLLCILILAIGDICGFFQTEQALSLVSSCKSKSDNITYTFIATICLILAEILASWYIILQADTNLLPKDSAIFLMPGYNGVMLEEWIVLNRHREPESSPIDFKERVKNSKIYICTTMYREADYEMKQLLESINRVNVAQFESIRHFESHVFFDGGVKGSKPTEFALQLLSLLPSTLDISPKNCRQLKTPYGICLKWKLPAPGGKNRMKFCIHLKDNLKVKNKKRWSQVMYMSYALDYLLKEQHVSENSEGFILTTDADVFFTPDSVEALLDLMTRDESVGAVCARTHPLGSGPLIWYQKFEYAIGHWFQKSAEDILGSVLCSPGCFSVYRCDAIMDVLPTYSTTVNEAFDFLIKDMGEDRWFCTLMLQNGWRIDYCAVATNSTHCPDGFDEFFKQRRRWIVSTIANLILVVKESRLMMKFNRHISVFFIIYQFVLLLATVIGPATVILVVSGGLQYGWSISPTYSIIIQYVCSALFIIICLSTSGDFQLKVAKIFTFIYAIIMTVVTIGTIVQVVDDLNKDYDPDSNIPPVSISDIYLFALIAIFVLSSLCHLQEITNLLNGVWYLLCLPTGYLVLIMYSICNLTDKSWGTREDSSASAGKETAFLKSCFNMLKSIFPCCRSGENKSGSGSIIQPPHTPTLLKPGGEDILSTSEIEVSITMDGDTKHDAVDGQLLPVEYGVKVIPVQEWLPDSFKDLYSKYFMRNGYDDTRLISGMHEKELVDIGIKSKGHRQYLMDMIKLLPDFEPDTEVPESALIWLQNIGLSMYQENFKRNCIIFRRDMAVLKTMSTFDIKRELKIIKKGHIKRLQLAIKKLLDPTEAERTKMQIKRDLSMTRMVNLEEENPVEDDFWKELVHECLDPSSAFSREDELKGKLGELRNNWTLVIAVSNTIWLVLLATMATQANLAVYSSNPLGFVFLAVFGFIFVLQFLCMLFHRMGTLMHLIARSPYKFGAGFKTSWSFSDKRLRRRNNQDRSDFETDITTGKRIRDFENSQRQLECVLDFFC
;
A
#
# COMPACT_ATOMS: atom_id res chain seq x y z
N MET A 1 39.22 30.04 -55.02
CA MET A 1 39.22 30.29 -53.56
C MET A 1 37.95 29.80 -52.86
N GLN A 2 36.73 30.17 -53.30
CA GLN A 2 35.48 29.69 -52.67
C GLN A 2 35.30 28.15 -52.69
N SER A 3 35.69 27.46 -53.77
CA SER A 3 35.69 25.98 -53.80
C SER A 3 36.72 25.36 -52.85
N TYR A 4 37.86 26.02 -52.64
CA TYR A 4 38.89 25.59 -51.69
C TYR A 4 38.42 25.77 -50.23
N HIS A 5 37.71 26.87 -49.95
CA HIS A 5 37.04 27.09 -48.66
C HIS A 5 35.90 26.09 -48.39
N ARG A 6 35.15 25.69 -49.43
CA ARG A 6 34.07 24.70 -49.31
C ARG A 6 34.61 23.30 -49.01
N ASN A 7 35.71 22.90 -49.66
CA ASN A 7 36.39 21.63 -49.39
C ASN A 7 37.08 21.63 -48.01
N TRP A 8 37.63 22.78 -47.57
CA TRP A 8 38.18 22.95 -46.23
C TRP A 8 37.11 22.76 -45.13
N ARG A 9 35.90 23.34 -45.34
CA ARG A 9 34.75 23.15 -44.43
C ARG A 9 34.34 21.67 -44.32
N GLN A 10 34.34 20.91 -45.42
CA GLN A 10 33.94 19.49 -45.42
C GLN A 10 34.96 18.56 -44.73
N ILE A 11 36.23 18.94 -44.63
CA ILE A 11 37.28 18.12 -44.02
C ILE A 11 37.56 18.54 -42.58
N VAL A 12 37.62 19.84 -42.32
CA VAL A 12 38.01 20.39 -41.01
C VAL A 12 36.85 20.35 -40.01
N PHE A 13 35.60 20.49 -40.47
CA PHE A 13 34.44 20.46 -39.58
C PHE A 13 34.24 19.07 -38.95
N PRO A 14 34.26 17.94 -39.69
CA PRO A 14 34.21 16.61 -39.07
C PRO A 14 35.41 16.35 -38.16
N VAL A 15 36.62 16.79 -38.55
CA VAL A 15 37.84 16.57 -37.78
C VAL A 15 37.85 17.38 -36.47
N LEU A 16 37.41 18.64 -36.47
CA LEU A 16 37.26 19.45 -35.26
C LEU A 16 36.11 18.97 -34.39
N SER A 17 34.98 18.55 -34.97
CA SER A 17 33.87 17.91 -34.24
C SER A 17 34.34 16.59 -33.60
N LEU A 18 35.10 15.75 -34.31
CA LEU A 18 35.70 14.52 -33.78
C LEU A 18 36.77 14.80 -32.71
N LEU A 19 37.58 15.84 -32.86
CA LEU A 19 38.57 16.29 -31.87
C LEU A 19 37.92 16.85 -30.60
N SER A 20 36.84 17.60 -30.73
CA SER A 20 36.07 18.13 -29.58
C SER A 20 35.23 17.04 -28.92
N LEU A 21 34.72 16.07 -29.68
CA LEU A 21 34.13 14.82 -29.16
C LEU A 21 35.17 13.97 -28.41
N SER A 22 36.44 13.95 -28.82
CA SER A 22 37.52 13.15 -28.21
C SER A 22 38.21 13.83 -27.02
N LEU A 23 38.14 15.16 -26.87
CA LEU A 23 38.56 15.86 -25.64
C LEU A 23 37.79 15.38 -24.40
N ALA A 24 36.54 14.93 -24.57
CA ALA A 24 35.75 14.30 -23.51
C ALA A 24 36.26 12.91 -23.08
N TRP A 25 37.25 12.35 -23.79
CA TRP A 25 37.84 11.02 -23.56
C TRP A 25 39.28 11.10 -23.03
N LEU A 26 39.73 12.29 -22.61
CA LEU A 26 41.05 12.48 -22.01
C LEU A 26 41.22 11.53 -20.80
N PRO A 27 42.24 10.65 -20.80
CA PRO A 27 42.53 9.73 -19.70
C PRO A 27 42.57 10.38 -18.30
N PRO A 28 43.10 11.61 -18.08
CA PRO A 28 43.09 12.23 -16.76
C PRO A 28 41.69 12.66 -16.27
N LEU A 29 40.76 13.02 -17.19
CA LEU A 29 39.37 13.31 -16.83
C LEU A 29 38.64 12.02 -16.44
N GLN A 30 38.82 10.95 -17.21
CA GLN A 30 38.29 9.62 -16.89
C GLN A 30 38.87 9.10 -15.56
N LYS A 31 40.17 9.29 -15.29
CA LYS A 31 40.81 8.86 -14.04
C LYS A 31 40.27 9.60 -12.81
N ARG A 32 40.02 10.92 -12.90
CA ARG A 32 39.39 11.71 -11.81
C ARG A 32 37.92 11.37 -11.61
N GLN A 33 37.24 10.98 -12.67
CA GLN A 33 35.83 10.56 -12.67
C GLN A 33 35.61 9.17 -12.06
N VAL A 34 36.61 8.29 -12.14
CA VAL A 34 36.56 6.89 -11.65
C VAL A 34 37.16 6.76 -10.24
N THR A 35 37.92 7.74 -9.74
CA THR A 35 38.42 7.72 -8.35
C THR A 35 37.28 7.82 -7.34
N PRO A 36 37.04 6.76 -6.51
CA PRO A 36 35.98 6.79 -5.52
C PRO A 36 36.29 7.81 -4.41
N ARG A 37 35.26 8.51 -3.92
CA ARG A 37 35.37 9.29 -2.67
C ARG A 37 35.42 8.33 -1.50
N SER A 38 36.39 8.47 -0.61
CA SER A 38 36.48 7.66 0.60
C SER A 38 35.25 7.87 1.49
N VAL A 39 34.39 6.87 1.62
CA VAL A 39 33.30 6.84 2.60
C VAL A 39 33.92 6.52 3.97
N PRO A 40 33.80 7.39 4.99
CA PRO A 40 34.29 7.06 6.31
C PRO A 40 33.38 6.03 6.96
N GLN A 41 34.01 5.00 7.52
CA GLN A 41 33.36 3.85 8.13
C GLN A 41 32.61 4.25 9.40
N ARG A 42 31.34 3.87 9.50
CA ARG A 42 30.72 3.66 10.81
C ARG A 42 31.05 2.22 11.20
N ALA A 43 31.71 2.04 12.35
CA ALA A 43 32.03 0.72 12.86
C ALA A 43 30.74 -0.09 13.03
N ASN A 44 30.60 -1.22 12.32
CA ASN A 44 30.27 -2.51 12.91
C ASN A 44 30.32 -3.70 11.91
N TYR A 45 31.04 -4.73 12.35
CA TYR A 45 30.93 -6.18 12.14
C TYR A 45 30.95 -6.90 10.77
N ARG A 46 31.12 -6.28 9.59
CA ARG A 46 31.42 -7.07 8.37
C ARG A 46 32.59 -6.53 7.54
N ALA A 47 33.80 -6.75 8.05
CA ALA A 47 35.05 -6.50 7.33
C ALA A 47 35.18 -7.29 6.00
N LYS A 48 34.33 -8.31 5.75
CA LYS A 48 34.24 -9.04 4.47
C LYS A 48 33.45 -8.28 3.38
N LYS A 49 32.49 -7.42 3.77
CA LYS A 49 31.68 -6.58 2.86
C LYS A 49 32.46 -5.39 2.28
N ASN A 50 33.62 -5.07 2.86
CA ASN A 50 34.50 -3.99 2.42
C ASN A 50 35.04 -4.16 0.98
N LEU A 51 35.10 -5.40 0.46
CA LEU A 51 35.46 -5.64 -0.94
C LEU A 51 34.29 -5.25 -1.88
N ILE A 52 33.05 -5.55 -1.46
CA ILE A 52 31.82 -5.22 -2.19
C ILE A 52 31.65 -3.71 -2.26
N TYR A 53 31.78 -2.98 -1.14
CA TYR A 53 31.67 -1.51 -1.15
C TYR A 53 32.74 -0.85 -2.03
N LYS A 54 33.96 -1.40 -2.07
CA LYS A 54 35.04 -0.86 -2.90
C LYS A 54 34.76 -1.04 -4.40
N ASN A 55 34.18 -2.18 -4.81
CA ASN A 55 33.76 -2.43 -6.20
C ASN A 55 32.50 -1.61 -6.57
N LEU A 56 31.52 -1.52 -5.65
CA LEU A 56 30.32 -0.69 -5.81
C LEU A 56 30.64 0.81 -5.94
N ASP A 57 31.58 1.35 -5.17
CA ASP A 57 31.99 2.75 -5.26
C ASP A 57 32.60 3.08 -6.65
N ILE A 58 33.31 2.11 -7.24
CA ILE A 58 33.87 2.23 -8.60
C ILE A 58 32.75 2.22 -9.64
N GLU A 59 31.75 1.34 -9.53
CA GLU A 59 30.59 1.31 -10.45
C GLU A 59 29.73 2.59 -10.39
N THR A 60 29.50 3.13 -9.20
CA THR A 60 28.63 4.31 -9.01
C THR A 60 29.31 5.60 -9.49
N ALA A 61 30.62 5.70 -9.30
CA ALA A 61 31.43 6.78 -9.85
C ALA A 61 31.40 6.75 -11.39
N ARG A 62 31.46 5.56 -12.00
CA ARG A 62 31.37 5.36 -13.47
C ARG A 62 30.02 5.82 -14.04
N TRP A 63 28.89 5.45 -13.44
CA TRP A 63 27.56 5.89 -13.91
C TRP A 63 27.37 7.40 -13.82
N LYS A 64 27.65 7.99 -12.65
CA LYS A 64 27.49 9.44 -12.45
C LYS A 64 28.41 10.23 -13.39
N ALA A 65 29.63 9.76 -13.59
CA ALA A 65 30.55 10.33 -14.56
C ALA A 65 30.05 10.19 -16.01
N GLY A 66 29.50 9.03 -16.38
CA GLY A 66 28.96 8.75 -17.70
C GLY A 66 27.74 9.62 -18.04
N ALA A 67 26.82 9.79 -17.10
CA ALA A 67 25.64 10.66 -17.25
C ALA A 67 26.03 12.15 -17.34
N ILE A 68 26.95 12.62 -16.47
CA ILE A 68 27.47 14.00 -16.54
C ILE A 68 28.22 14.20 -17.85
N ALA A 69 29.03 13.24 -18.28
CA ALA A 69 29.73 13.30 -19.56
C ALA A 69 28.74 13.32 -20.74
N ALA A 70 27.68 12.52 -20.72
CA ALA A 70 26.64 12.53 -21.74
C ALA A 70 25.89 13.87 -21.80
N PHE A 71 25.51 14.44 -20.65
CA PHE A 71 24.87 15.75 -20.56
C PHE A 71 25.80 16.87 -21.03
N CYS A 72 27.04 16.90 -20.54
CA CYS A 72 28.05 17.85 -21.01
C CYS A 72 28.31 17.68 -22.50
N LYS A 73 28.40 16.45 -23.04
CA LYS A 73 28.53 16.19 -24.48
C LYS A 73 27.34 16.74 -25.25
N ALA A 74 26.10 16.51 -24.82
CA ALA A 74 24.92 17.05 -25.49
C ALA A 74 24.94 18.60 -25.50
N VAL A 75 25.18 19.23 -24.34
CA VAL A 75 25.23 20.70 -24.22
C VAL A 75 26.40 21.29 -25.02
N PHE A 76 27.61 20.74 -24.88
CA PHE A 76 28.79 21.22 -25.62
C PHE A 76 28.66 20.99 -27.11
N THR A 77 28.03 19.89 -27.57
CA THR A 77 27.83 19.67 -29.01
C THR A 77 26.88 20.73 -29.57
N VAL A 78 25.81 21.09 -28.84
CA VAL A 78 24.91 22.19 -29.22
C VAL A 78 25.61 23.55 -29.16
N CYS A 79 26.38 23.83 -28.10
CA CYS A 79 27.11 25.10 -27.96
C CYS A 79 28.24 25.27 -28.99
N ILE A 80 28.95 24.19 -29.33
CA ILE A 80 30.00 24.19 -30.35
C ILE A 80 29.38 24.31 -31.74
N ALA A 81 28.29 23.60 -32.02
CA ALA A 81 27.52 23.79 -33.25
C ALA A 81 27.07 25.26 -33.39
N PHE A 82 26.58 25.87 -32.30
CA PHE A 82 26.18 27.29 -32.26
C PHE A 82 27.37 28.24 -32.45
N ALA A 83 28.51 27.99 -31.80
CA ALA A 83 29.70 28.83 -31.90
C ALA A 83 30.34 28.77 -33.29
N ILE A 84 30.39 27.58 -33.91
CA ILE A 84 30.90 27.40 -35.27
C ILE A 84 29.96 28.05 -36.29
N ASN A 85 28.64 27.94 -36.10
CA ASN A 85 27.67 28.64 -36.95
C ASN A 85 27.85 30.17 -36.89
N ASN A 86 28.05 30.74 -35.69
CA ASN A 86 28.28 32.17 -35.49
C ASN A 86 29.59 32.68 -36.11
N GLN A 87 30.68 31.90 -36.10
CA GLN A 87 31.95 32.30 -36.73
C GLN A 87 31.93 32.21 -38.27
N LEU A 88 30.96 31.51 -38.86
CA LEU A 88 30.84 31.32 -40.31
C LEU A 88 29.91 32.34 -40.98
N VAL A 89 29.16 33.13 -40.20
CA VAL A 89 28.17 34.14 -40.66
C VAL A 89 28.66 35.59 -40.48
N SER A 90 29.81 35.82 -39.84
CA SER A 90 30.28 37.19 -39.57
C SER A 90 30.98 37.85 -40.76
N ASP A 91 30.20 38.52 -41.60
CA ASP A 91 30.66 39.71 -42.36
C ASP A 91 29.99 41.01 -41.86
N GLU A 92 29.21 40.96 -40.75
CA GLU A 92 28.56 42.15 -40.17
C GLU A 92 29.01 42.43 -38.71
N ASN A 93 29.45 43.67 -38.47
CA ASN A 93 30.09 44.20 -37.25
C ASN A 93 29.13 44.48 -36.06
N GLN A 94 28.16 43.60 -35.78
CA GLN A 94 27.26 43.78 -34.62
C GLN A 94 27.02 42.43 -33.90
N PRO A 95 27.62 42.19 -32.73
CA PRO A 95 27.54 40.88 -32.05
C PRO A 95 26.12 40.51 -31.57
N TRP A 96 25.25 41.49 -31.36
CA TRP A 96 23.89 41.27 -30.86
C TRP A 96 22.86 40.92 -31.95
N THR A 97 23.04 41.38 -33.19
CA THR A 97 22.16 41.01 -34.33
C THR A 97 22.50 39.63 -34.89
N VAL A 98 23.75 39.19 -34.76
CA VAL A 98 24.15 37.81 -35.07
C VAL A 98 23.50 36.84 -34.08
N LEU A 99 23.45 37.16 -32.78
CA LEU A 99 22.79 36.31 -31.79
C LEU A 99 21.29 36.12 -32.11
N THR A 100 20.57 37.18 -32.50
CA THR A 100 19.15 37.10 -32.82
C THR A 100 18.86 36.46 -34.18
N LYS A 101 19.72 36.63 -35.20
CA LYS A 101 19.61 35.89 -36.48
C LYS A 101 19.99 34.41 -36.35
N SER A 102 20.98 34.08 -35.52
CA SER A 102 21.37 32.70 -35.21
C SER A 102 20.33 31.99 -34.33
N ILE A 103 19.61 32.73 -33.48
CA ILE A 103 18.39 32.25 -32.78
C ILE A 103 17.17 32.24 -33.72
N ALA A 104 17.22 32.91 -34.87
CA ALA A 104 16.16 32.87 -35.88
C ALA A 104 16.33 31.76 -36.93
N TRP A 105 17.38 30.93 -36.85
CA TRP A 105 17.57 29.62 -37.51
C TRP A 105 17.09 29.47 -38.97
N ARG A 106 17.08 30.54 -39.78
CA ARG A 106 16.39 30.55 -41.08
C ARG A 106 17.21 30.07 -42.27
N GLU A 107 18.53 30.03 -42.19
CA GLU A 107 19.37 29.92 -43.40
C GLU A 107 19.82 28.49 -43.77
N HIS A 108 19.88 27.53 -42.82
CA HIS A 108 20.27 26.14 -43.10
C HIS A 108 19.52 25.09 -42.23
N PRO A 109 18.20 24.87 -42.41
CA PRO A 109 17.40 23.98 -41.56
C PRO A 109 17.78 22.49 -41.69
N VAL A 110 18.22 22.03 -42.86
CA VAL A 110 18.42 20.60 -43.16
C VAL A 110 19.59 19.98 -42.38
N GLU A 111 20.68 20.72 -42.15
CA GLU A 111 21.84 20.20 -41.42
C GLU A 111 21.54 20.02 -39.91
N LEU A 112 20.74 20.92 -39.33
CA LEU A 112 20.26 20.82 -37.96
C LEU A 112 19.24 19.69 -37.79
N GLU A 113 18.29 19.56 -38.71
CA GLU A 113 17.33 18.46 -38.72
C GLU A 113 18.05 17.12 -38.78
N ASN A 114 19.05 16.97 -39.64
CA ASN A 114 19.84 15.75 -39.75
C ASN A 114 20.67 15.48 -38.48
N PHE A 115 21.25 16.52 -37.88
CA PHE A 115 22.00 16.40 -36.63
C PHE A 115 21.11 16.02 -35.44
N LEU A 116 19.97 16.69 -35.27
CA LEU A 116 18.98 16.37 -34.23
C LEU A 116 18.35 14.99 -34.45
N THR A 117 18.09 14.62 -35.71
CA THR A 117 17.58 13.28 -36.06
C THR A 117 18.61 12.22 -35.71
N ASN A 118 19.89 12.43 -36.00
CA ASN A 118 20.96 11.50 -35.58
C ASN A 118 21.06 11.42 -34.05
N LEU A 119 21.04 12.57 -33.35
CA LEU A 119 21.08 12.60 -31.89
C LEU A 119 19.92 11.81 -31.27
N CYS A 120 18.70 12.04 -31.76
CA CYS A 120 17.49 11.35 -31.30
C CYS A 120 17.51 9.86 -31.66
N ALA A 121 17.85 9.51 -32.91
CA ALA A 121 17.89 8.13 -33.39
C ALA A 121 18.93 7.30 -32.64
N SER A 122 20.13 7.85 -32.41
CA SER A 122 21.17 7.17 -31.64
C SER A 122 20.82 7.07 -30.15
N PHE A 123 20.13 8.05 -29.57
CA PHE A 123 19.65 7.97 -28.19
C PHE A 123 18.58 6.86 -28.05
N ILE A 124 17.64 6.78 -29.00
CA ILE A 124 16.65 5.71 -29.08
C ILE A 124 17.35 4.36 -29.27
N GLY A 125 18.34 4.28 -30.16
CA GLY A 125 19.13 3.07 -30.39
C GLY A 125 19.82 2.56 -29.13
N ILE A 126 20.43 3.44 -28.33
CA ILE A 126 21.02 3.08 -27.03
C ILE A 126 19.94 2.58 -26.06
N LEU A 127 18.80 3.26 -25.99
CA LEU A 127 17.69 2.87 -25.12
C LEU A 127 17.20 1.47 -25.47
N VAL A 128 16.96 1.19 -26.75
CA VAL A 128 16.50 -0.12 -27.25
C VAL A 128 17.56 -1.18 -26.97
N ALA A 129 18.82 -0.92 -27.31
CA ALA A 129 19.91 -1.87 -27.10
C ALA A 129 20.06 -2.26 -25.62
N TYR A 130 19.97 -1.27 -24.73
CA TYR A 130 20.01 -1.49 -23.29
C TYR A 130 18.80 -2.27 -22.77
N VAL A 131 17.59 -1.95 -23.26
CA VAL A 131 16.37 -2.70 -22.94
C VAL A 131 16.52 -4.16 -23.36
N THR A 132 17.00 -4.41 -24.58
CA THR A 132 17.17 -5.76 -25.10
C THR A 132 18.18 -6.59 -24.30
N CYS A 133 19.32 -6.00 -23.94
CA CYS A 133 20.30 -6.65 -23.07
C CYS A 133 19.72 -6.99 -21.69
N LYS A 134 18.89 -6.10 -21.14
CA LYS A 134 18.27 -6.32 -19.83
C LYS A 134 17.25 -7.45 -19.79
N ILE A 135 16.49 -7.61 -20.87
CA ILE A 135 15.49 -8.68 -20.99
C ILE A 135 16.10 -10.01 -21.48
N SER A 136 17.42 -10.10 -21.58
CA SER A 136 18.15 -11.31 -21.98
C SER A 136 17.81 -11.81 -23.40
N LEU A 137 17.37 -10.92 -24.31
CA LEU A 137 17.09 -11.22 -25.73
C LEU A 137 18.32 -10.96 -26.62
N ASP A 138 19.47 -11.39 -26.14
CA ASP A 138 20.77 -10.98 -26.67
C ASP A 138 21.03 -11.42 -28.11
N VAL A 139 20.61 -12.63 -28.48
CA VAL A 139 20.90 -13.20 -29.80
C VAL A 139 19.94 -12.67 -30.87
N GLY A 140 18.63 -12.66 -30.58
CA GLY A 140 17.59 -12.37 -31.58
C GLY A 140 17.27 -10.88 -31.77
N ALA A 141 17.36 -10.07 -30.72
CA ALA A 141 16.90 -8.67 -30.76
C ALA A 141 18.00 -7.63 -30.52
N PHE A 142 19.21 -8.06 -30.11
CA PHE A 142 20.36 -7.18 -29.92
C PHE A 142 21.41 -7.44 -30.99
N GLY A 143 21.93 -8.67 -31.08
CA GLY A 143 22.95 -9.03 -32.08
C GLY A 143 22.45 -8.98 -33.52
N PHE A 144 21.24 -9.47 -33.80
CA PHE A 144 20.71 -9.50 -35.16
C PHE A 144 20.40 -8.10 -35.74
N PRO A 145 19.76 -7.16 -35.02
CA PRO A 145 19.57 -5.79 -35.52
C PRO A 145 20.87 -5.01 -35.68
N LEU A 146 21.84 -5.17 -34.75
CA LEU A 146 23.19 -4.58 -34.87
C LEU A 146 23.92 -5.09 -36.12
N PHE A 147 23.69 -6.35 -36.50
CA PHE A 147 24.24 -6.90 -37.74
C PHE A 147 23.51 -6.37 -38.99
N LEU A 148 22.19 -6.21 -38.92
CA LEU A 148 21.38 -5.79 -40.05
C LEU A 148 21.54 -4.29 -40.37
N SER A 149 21.78 -3.45 -39.38
CA SER A 149 21.96 -2.00 -39.56
C SER A 149 23.17 -1.66 -40.42
N GLY A 150 24.32 -2.28 -40.16
CA GLY A 150 25.52 -2.16 -41.00
C GLY A 150 25.22 -2.55 -42.44
N LEU A 151 24.64 -3.73 -42.67
CA LEU A 151 24.25 -4.21 -44.01
C LEU A 151 23.27 -3.27 -44.73
N LEU A 152 22.27 -2.74 -44.03
CA LEU A 152 21.26 -1.86 -44.60
C LEU A 152 21.85 -0.50 -45.00
N CYS A 153 22.70 0.09 -44.16
CA CYS A 153 23.44 1.31 -44.49
C CYS A 153 24.26 1.15 -45.78
N ILE A 154 24.87 -0.02 -45.96
CA ILE A 154 25.72 -0.33 -47.11
C ILE A 154 24.88 -0.55 -48.36
N LEU A 155 23.75 -1.26 -48.26
CA LEU A 155 22.78 -1.39 -49.34
C LEU A 155 22.28 -0.01 -49.80
N ILE A 156 21.97 0.89 -48.87
CA ILE A 156 21.53 2.26 -49.17
C ILE A 156 22.65 3.05 -49.87
N LEU A 157 23.91 2.89 -49.45
CA LEU A 157 25.06 3.59 -50.03
C LEU A 157 25.53 2.98 -51.37
N ALA A 158 25.37 1.67 -51.57
CA ALA A 158 25.82 0.95 -52.75
C ALA A 158 24.83 1.05 -53.92
N ILE A 159 23.54 1.24 -53.65
CA ILE A 159 22.53 1.40 -54.70
C ILE A 159 22.43 2.88 -55.08
N GLY A 160 23.30 3.32 -55.98
CA GLY A 160 23.29 4.69 -56.52
C GLY A 160 21.97 5.12 -57.17
N ASP A 161 21.10 4.17 -57.54
CA ASP A 161 19.82 4.43 -58.22
C ASP A 161 18.61 4.67 -57.28
N ILE A 162 18.71 4.42 -55.96
CA ILE A 162 17.62 4.76 -55.02
C ILE A 162 17.44 6.29 -54.91
N CYS A 163 18.50 7.08 -55.12
CA CYS A 163 18.39 8.53 -55.19
C CYS A 163 17.49 9.02 -56.34
N GLY A 164 17.38 8.25 -57.44
CA GLY A 164 16.43 8.54 -58.52
C GLY A 164 14.98 8.20 -58.13
N PHE A 165 14.79 7.22 -57.24
CA PHE A 165 13.46 6.80 -56.77
C PHE A 165 12.81 7.82 -55.81
N PHE A 166 13.62 8.54 -55.00
CA PHE A 166 13.13 9.60 -54.11
C PHE A 166 13.02 10.98 -54.79
N GLN A 167 13.40 11.10 -56.07
CA GLN A 167 13.23 12.35 -56.84
C GLN A 167 11.82 12.55 -57.41
N THR A 168 10.90 11.59 -57.24
CA THR A 168 9.48 11.85 -57.48
C THR A 168 8.89 12.61 -56.30
N GLU A 169 8.27 13.76 -56.61
CA GLU A 169 7.94 14.83 -55.68
C GLU A 169 7.31 14.42 -54.33
N GLN A 170 7.73 15.15 -53.28
CA GLN A 170 7.19 15.24 -51.91
C GLN A 170 7.71 14.29 -50.82
N ALA A 171 8.58 13.31 -51.10
CA ALA A 171 9.17 12.50 -50.03
C ALA A 171 10.59 12.97 -49.64
N LEU A 172 10.66 13.75 -48.56
CA LEU A 172 11.81 13.92 -47.67
C LEU A 172 13.01 14.76 -48.20
N SER A 173 13.05 16.03 -47.80
CA SER A 173 14.20 16.95 -47.90
C SER A 173 15.47 16.53 -47.15
N LEU A 174 15.48 15.34 -46.52
CA LEU A 174 16.57 14.85 -45.67
C LEU A 174 17.84 14.39 -46.43
N VAL A 175 17.75 14.10 -47.74
CA VAL A 175 18.86 13.48 -48.51
C VAL A 175 19.42 14.42 -49.59
N SER A 176 19.85 15.62 -49.20
CA SER A 176 20.41 16.62 -50.13
C SER A 176 21.91 16.48 -50.43
N SER A 177 22.61 15.52 -49.81
CA SER A 177 24.08 15.37 -49.92
C SER A 177 24.58 14.41 -51.01
N CYS A 178 23.72 13.81 -51.83
CA CYS A 178 24.14 12.82 -52.83
C CYS A 178 24.68 13.42 -54.15
N LYS A 179 25.74 14.22 -54.06
CA LYS A 179 26.54 14.63 -55.23
C LYS A 179 28.03 14.53 -54.94
N SER A 180 28.64 13.38 -55.21
CA SER A 180 30.08 13.32 -55.46
C SER A 180 30.50 12.10 -56.28
N LYS A 181 31.60 12.29 -57.01
CA LYS A 181 32.14 11.50 -58.13
C LYS A 181 32.60 10.07 -57.77
N SER A 182 32.59 9.23 -58.81
CA SER A 182 32.80 7.78 -58.88
C SER A 182 34.15 7.21 -58.43
N ASP A 183 35.14 8.00 -58.05
CA ASP A 183 36.53 7.49 -57.98
C ASP A 183 36.93 6.94 -56.61
N ASN A 184 36.04 7.02 -55.61
CA ASN A 184 36.27 6.52 -54.24
C ASN A 184 35.40 5.32 -53.84
N ILE A 185 34.58 4.77 -54.77
CA ILE A 185 33.61 3.70 -54.46
C ILE A 185 34.33 2.38 -54.11
N THR A 186 35.46 2.06 -54.75
CA THR A 186 36.18 0.79 -54.51
C THR A 186 36.81 0.74 -53.12
N TYR A 187 37.44 1.84 -52.66
CA TYR A 187 38.05 1.90 -51.33
C TYR A 187 37.02 1.93 -50.21
N THR A 188 35.89 2.63 -50.44
CA THR A 188 34.76 2.61 -49.51
C THR A 188 34.15 1.22 -49.44
N PHE A 189 33.91 0.54 -50.56
CA PHE A 189 33.39 -0.83 -50.59
C PHE A 189 34.27 -1.84 -49.85
N ILE A 190 35.60 -1.78 -50.01
CA ILE A 190 36.53 -2.67 -49.29
C ILE A 190 36.54 -2.37 -47.79
N ALA A 191 36.64 -1.09 -47.40
CA ALA A 191 36.61 -0.69 -45.99
C ALA A 191 35.31 -1.12 -45.31
N THR A 192 34.20 -1.01 -46.03
CA THR A 192 32.87 -1.44 -45.63
C THR A 192 32.76 -2.96 -45.42
N ILE A 193 33.30 -3.79 -46.32
CA ILE A 193 33.34 -5.25 -46.14
C ILE A 193 34.18 -5.64 -44.91
N CYS A 194 35.32 -4.97 -44.71
CA CYS A 194 36.16 -5.20 -43.54
C CYS A 194 35.46 -4.83 -42.22
N LEU A 195 34.66 -3.75 -42.20
CA LEU A 195 33.84 -3.36 -41.05
C LEU A 195 32.75 -4.41 -40.75
N ILE A 196 32.01 -4.89 -41.75
CA ILE A 196 31.01 -5.95 -41.56
C ILE A 196 31.66 -7.22 -41.00
N LEU A 197 32.81 -7.65 -41.55
CA LEU A 197 33.50 -8.84 -41.06
C LEU A 197 33.96 -8.68 -39.60
N ALA A 198 34.45 -7.48 -39.24
CA ALA A 198 34.80 -7.17 -37.86
C ALA A 198 33.58 -7.22 -36.93
N GLU A 199 32.44 -6.67 -37.35
CA GLU A 199 31.16 -6.69 -36.61
C GLU A 199 30.61 -8.11 -36.43
N ILE A 200 30.67 -8.96 -37.47
CA ILE A 200 30.26 -10.38 -37.39
C ILE A 200 31.11 -11.10 -36.35
N LEU A 201 32.43 -10.95 -36.42
CA LEU A 201 33.35 -11.65 -35.51
C LEU A 201 33.19 -11.15 -34.07
N ALA A 202 33.04 -9.84 -33.86
CA ALA A 202 32.81 -9.25 -32.54
C ALA A 202 31.46 -9.68 -31.96
N SER A 203 30.39 -9.65 -32.75
CA SER A 203 29.04 -10.08 -32.34
C SER A 203 29.00 -11.58 -32.03
N TRP A 204 29.62 -12.42 -32.87
CA TRP A 204 29.71 -13.86 -32.65
C TRP A 204 30.45 -14.19 -31.34
N TYR A 205 31.57 -13.51 -31.06
CA TYR A 205 32.40 -13.78 -29.89
C TYR A 205 31.79 -13.27 -28.57
N ILE A 206 31.08 -12.13 -28.60
CA ILE A 206 30.56 -11.47 -27.39
C ILE A 206 29.11 -11.89 -27.08
N ILE A 207 28.25 -12.08 -28.09
CA ILE A 207 26.80 -12.23 -27.91
C ILE A 207 26.37 -13.70 -27.81
N LEU A 208 26.93 -14.58 -28.63
CA LEU A 208 26.53 -16.01 -28.66
C LEU A 208 27.13 -16.85 -27.52
N GLN A 209 28.10 -16.30 -26.77
CA GLN A 209 28.75 -16.97 -25.62
C GLN A 209 28.31 -16.39 -24.27
N ALA A 210 27.45 -15.37 -24.24
CA ALA A 210 27.05 -14.73 -22.99
C ALA A 210 25.99 -15.57 -22.25
N ASP A 211 26.29 -15.99 -21.01
CA ASP A 211 25.30 -16.53 -20.08
C ASP A 211 24.41 -15.39 -19.56
N THR A 212 23.10 -15.49 -19.80
CA THR A 212 22.18 -14.38 -19.52
C THR A 212 21.48 -14.56 -18.17
N ASN A 213 21.74 -13.62 -17.26
CA ASN A 213 20.95 -13.43 -16.04
C ASN A 213 19.73 -12.56 -16.36
N LEU A 214 18.59 -12.84 -15.73
CA LEU A 214 17.36 -12.05 -15.90
C LEU A 214 17.54 -10.65 -15.28
N LEU A 215 17.27 -9.58 -16.04
CA LEU A 215 17.38 -8.18 -15.59
C LEU A 215 18.73 -7.83 -14.90
N PRO A 216 19.89 -8.05 -15.54
CA PRO A 216 21.17 -7.71 -14.94
C PRO A 216 21.32 -6.21 -14.73
N LYS A 217 22.20 -5.82 -13.79
CA LYS A 217 22.58 -4.42 -13.57
C LYS A 217 23.29 -3.87 -14.80
N ASP A 218 23.09 -2.59 -15.09
CA ASP A 218 23.72 -1.86 -16.20
C ASP A 218 25.24 -1.98 -16.17
N SER A 219 25.82 -1.86 -14.97
CA SER A 219 27.25 -1.99 -14.72
C SER A 219 27.77 -3.39 -14.96
N ALA A 220 26.92 -4.42 -14.83
CA ALA A 220 27.26 -5.79 -15.16
C ALA A 220 27.17 -6.07 -16.66
N ILE A 221 26.44 -5.23 -17.42
CA ILE A 221 26.26 -5.36 -18.86
C ILE A 221 27.30 -4.52 -19.62
N PHE A 222 27.56 -3.28 -19.20
CA PHE A 222 28.38 -2.30 -19.94
C PHE A 222 29.54 -1.72 -19.10
N LEU A 223 30.72 -1.59 -19.72
CA LEU A 223 31.97 -1.09 -19.14
C LEU A 223 31.89 0.40 -18.77
N MET A 224 31.24 1.21 -19.61
CA MET A 224 30.97 2.63 -19.41
C MET A 224 29.54 2.97 -19.83
N PRO A 225 28.62 3.25 -18.91
CA PRO A 225 27.30 3.73 -19.28
C PRO A 225 27.41 5.18 -19.78
N GLY A 226 27.24 5.41 -21.08
CA GLY A 226 27.36 6.74 -21.65
C GLY A 226 26.65 6.85 -23.00
N TYR A 227 26.38 8.07 -23.44
CA TYR A 227 25.85 8.29 -24.79
C TYR A 227 27.02 8.54 -25.76
N ASN A 228 27.05 7.78 -26.86
CA ASN A 228 27.90 8.07 -28.01
C ASN A 228 27.07 7.95 -29.30
N GLY A 229 26.83 9.09 -29.95
CA GLY A 229 26.13 9.14 -31.23
C GLY A 229 27.03 8.87 -32.45
N VAL A 230 28.34 8.76 -32.26
CA VAL A 230 29.30 8.47 -33.35
C VAL A 230 29.66 7.00 -33.29
N MET A 231 29.31 6.24 -34.34
CA MET A 231 29.56 4.79 -34.44
C MET A 231 28.92 4.04 -33.26
N LEU A 232 27.59 4.11 -33.21
CA LEU A 232 26.80 3.59 -32.09
C LEU A 232 26.96 2.08 -31.93
N GLU A 233 26.98 1.36 -33.05
CA GLU A 233 26.96 -0.10 -33.11
C GLU A 233 28.25 -0.66 -32.53
N GLU A 234 29.39 -0.13 -32.97
CA GLU A 234 30.72 -0.49 -32.48
C GLU A 234 30.90 -0.10 -31.02
N TRP A 235 30.37 1.05 -30.62
CA TRP A 235 30.41 1.48 -29.22
C TRP A 235 29.63 0.51 -28.32
N ILE A 236 28.40 0.12 -28.69
CA ILE A 236 27.58 -0.81 -27.90
C ILE A 236 28.27 -2.17 -27.77
N VAL A 237 28.83 -2.70 -28.86
CA VAL A 237 29.49 -4.02 -28.89
C VAL A 237 30.77 -4.03 -28.06
N LEU A 238 31.64 -3.04 -28.23
CA LEU A 238 32.92 -2.95 -27.51
C LEU A 238 32.76 -2.58 -26.03
N ASN A 239 31.66 -1.91 -25.70
CA ASN A 239 31.35 -1.50 -24.34
C ASN A 239 30.68 -2.63 -23.53
N ARG A 240 30.31 -3.76 -24.13
CA ARG A 240 29.62 -4.86 -23.45
C ARG A 240 30.58 -5.83 -22.74
N HIS A 241 30.23 -6.25 -21.53
CA HIS A 241 30.94 -7.30 -20.79
C HIS A 241 30.69 -8.69 -21.40
N ARG A 242 31.75 -9.52 -21.47
CA ARG A 242 31.68 -10.89 -21.98
C ARG A 242 31.06 -11.87 -20.98
N GLU A 243 31.44 -11.75 -19.72
CA GLU A 243 30.88 -12.51 -18.59
C GLU A 243 30.36 -11.49 -17.56
N PRO A 244 29.11 -11.61 -17.07
CA PRO A 244 28.67 -10.80 -15.94
C PRO A 244 29.56 -11.11 -14.72
N GLU A 245 30.04 -10.08 -14.02
CA GLU A 245 30.99 -10.23 -12.89
C GLU A 245 30.48 -11.14 -11.74
N SER A 246 29.17 -11.45 -11.70
CA SER A 246 28.58 -12.43 -10.78
C SER A 246 28.45 -13.80 -11.44
N SER A 247 29.14 -14.82 -10.90
CA SER A 247 29.04 -16.18 -11.42
C SER A 247 27.58 -16.68 -11.42
N PRO A 248 27.05 -17.22 -12.54
CA PRO A 248 25.66 -17.66 -12.65
C PRO A 248 25.30 -18.85 -11.72
N ILE A 249 26.31 -19.55 -11.22
CA ILE A 249 26.18 -20.67 -10.27
C ILE A 249 25.73 -20.17 -8.88
N ASP A 250 26.26 -19.04 -8.42
CA ASP A 250 25.96 -18.44 -7.11
C ASP A 250 24.52 -17.90 -7.02
N PHE A 251 23.98 -17.31 -8.10
CA PHE A 251 22.61 -16.79 -8.12
C PHE A 251 21.53 -17.88 -7.96
N LYS A 252 21.65 -19.00 -8.70
CA LYS A 252 20.67 -20.10 -8.62
C LYS A 252 20.68 -20.77 -7.25
N GLU A 253 21.85 -20.89 -6.63
CA GLU A 253 21.99 -21.47 -5.30
C GLU A 253 21.42 -20.55 -4.21
N ARG A 254 21.67 -19.23 -4.30
CA ARG A 254 21.05 -18.22 -3.41
C ARG A 254 19.53 -18.25 -3.47
N VAL A 255 18.94 -18.26 -4.68
CA VAL A 255 17.48 -18.30 -4.87
C VAL A 255 16.89 -19.59 -4.28
N LYS A 256 17.55 -20.73 -4.49
CA LYS A 256 17.15 -22.04 -3.96
C LYS A 256 17.18 -22.09 -2.43
N ASN A 257 18.15 -21.42 -1.81
CA ASN A 257 18.34 -21.44 -0.37
C ASN A 257 17.66 -20.26 0.36
N SER A 258 16.86 -19.46 -0.34
CA SER A 258 16.17 -18.30 0.23
C SER A 258 15.01 -18.72 1.16
N LYS A 259 14.94 -18.10 2.35
CA LYS A 259 13.87 -18.30 3.34
C LYS A 259 13.00 -17.06 3.44
N ILE A 260 11.69 -17.23 3.37
CA ILE A 260 10.71 -16.16 3.37
C ILE A 260 9.74 -16.33 4.54
N TYR A 261 9.68 -15.31 5.39
CA TYR A 261 8.77 -15.23 6.52
C TYR A 261 7.65 -14.23 6.21
N ILE A 262 6.42 -14.71 6.05
CA ILE A 262 5.23 -13.87 5.84
C ILE A 262 4.72 -13.44 7.21
N CYS A 263 4.91 -12.16 7.55
CA CYS A 263 4.55 -11.61 8.84
C CYS A 263 3.36 -10.66 8.68
N THR A 264 2.24 -10.99 9.32
CA THR A 264 1.00 -10.19 9.28
C THR A 264 0.74 -9.54 10.64
N THR A 265 0.44 -8.23 10.66
CA THR A 265 -0.11 -7.57 11.84
C THR A 265 -1.63 -7.47 11.75
N MET A 266 -2.32 -7.78 12.86
CA MET A 266 -3.78 -7.85 12.91
C MET A 266 -4.33 -7.19 14.19
N TYR A 267 -5.37 -6.37 14.07
CA TYR A 267 -6.11 -5.70 15.13
C TYR A 267 -7.59 -5.40 14.76
N ARG A 268 -8.53 -6.17 15.33
CA ARG A 268 -9.99 -5.94 15.26
C ARG A 268 -10.58 -5.77 13.83
N GLU A 269 -10.09 -6.54 12.87
CA GLU A 269 -10.57 -6.53 11.49
C GLU A 269 -11.95 -7.19 11.32
N ALA A 270 -12.58 -6.92 10.19
CA ALA A 270 -13.80 -7.61 9.79
C ALA A 270 -13.49 -9.04 9.31
N ASP A 271 -14.51 -9.88 9.31
CA ASP A 271 -14.41 -11.29 8.91
C ASP A 271 -13.99 -11.45 7.44
N TYR A 272 -14.55 -10.64 6.54
CA TYR A 272 -14.20 -10.66 5.12
C TYR A 272 -12.75 -10.19 4.86
N GLU A 273 -12.23 -9.23 5.65
CA GLU A 273 -10.82 -8.78 5.60
C GLU A 273 -9.89 -9.93 6.01
N MET A 274 -10.13 -10.53 7.17
CA MET A 274 -9.36 -11.67 7.66
C MET A 274 -9.41 -12.86 6.68
N LYS A 275 -10.59 -13.14 6.11
CA LYS A 275 -10.77 -14.22 5.13
C LYS A 275 -9.90 -14.02 3.89
N GLN A 276 -9.87 -12.79 3.35
CA GLN A 276 -9.11 -12.43 2.17
C GLN A 276 -7.60 -12.64 2.33
N LEU A 277 -7.05 -12.30 3.51
CA LEU A 277 -5.67 -12.58 3.87
C LEU A 277 -5.40 -14.10 3.86
N LEU A 278 -6.23 -14.87 4.56
CA LEU A 278 -6.05 -16.32 4.69
C LEU A 278 -6.11 -17.03 3.33
N GLU A 279 -7.00 -16.60 2.43
CA GLU A 279 -7.03 -17.07 1.04
C GLU A 279 -5.73 -16.76 0.28
N SER A 280 -5.15 -15.58 0.47
CA SER A 280 -3.88 -15.19 -0.15
C SER A 280 -2.72 -16.07 0.36
N ILE A 281 -2.68 -16.34 1.67
CA ILE A 281 -1.70 -17.26 2.28
C ILE A 281 -1.87 -18.68 1.71
N ASN A 282 -3.10 -19.18 1.57
CA ASN A 282 -3.35 -20.50 0.99
C ASN A 282 -2.86 -20.59 -0.45
N ARG A 283 -3.09 -19.54 -1.26
CA ARG A 283 -2.60 -19.49 -2.65
C ARG A 283 -1.09 -19.59 -2.71
N VAL A 284 -0.36 -18.91 -1.82
CA VAL A 284 1.10 -19.03 -1.73
C VAL A 284 1.51 -20.44 -1.30
N ASN A 285 0.86 -21.03 -0.31
CA ASN A 285 1.11 -22.41 0.14
C ASN A 285 0.92 -23.43 -1.00
N VAL A 286 -0.15 -23.31 -1.79
CA VAL A 286 -0.39 -24.19 -2.95
C VAL A 286 0.67 -23.98 -4.03
N ALA A 287 1.01 -22.72 -4.32
CA ALA A 287 1.99 -22.35 -5.33
C ALA A 287 3.42 -22.79 -4.96
N GLN A 288 3.76 -22.81 -3.67
CA GLN A 288 5.06 -23.26 -3.15
C GLN A 288 5.42 -24.68 -3.59
N PHE A 289 4.44 -25.55 -3.94
CA PHE A 289 4.74 -26.90 -4.42
C PHE A 289 5.66 -26.91 -5.65
N GLU A 290 5.59 -25.89 -6.50
CA GLU A 290 6.43 -25.71 -7.69
C GLU A 290 7.66 -24.82 -7.43
N SER A 291 7.68 -24.07 -6.33
CA SER A 291 8.78 -23.15 -5.97
C SER A 291 9.90 -23.86 -5.24
N ILE A 292 11.13 -23.40 -5.48
CA ILE A 292 12.33 -23.90 -4.79
C ILE A 292 12.50 -23.20 -3.42
N ARG A 293 11.78 -22.09 -3.17
CA ARG A 293 11.91 -21.24 -1.97
C ARG A 293 11.13 -21.81 -0.76
N HIS A 294 11.63 -21.53 0.45
CA HIS A 294 10.96 -21.93 1.70
C HIS A 294 10.10 -20.79 2.26
N PHE A 295 8.79 -21.03 2.43
CA PHE A 295 7.84 -20.10 3.03
C PHE A 295 7.38 -20.57 4.41
N GLU A 296 7.18 -19.61 5.31
CA GLU A 296 6.58 -19.76 6.63
C GLU A 296 5.73 -18.52 6.93
N SER A 297 4.59 -18.66 7.61
CA SER A 297 3.67 -17.54 7.89
C SER A 297 3.37 -17.40 9.37
N HIS A 298 3.39 -16.14 9.84
CA HIS A 298 3.15 -15.73 11.22
C HIS A 298 2.16 -14.56 11.27
N VAL A 299 1.03 -14.75 11.95
CA VAL A 299 0.03 -13.70 12.19
C VAL A 299 0.15 -13.23 13.63
N PHE A 300 0.48 -11.96 13.85
CA PHE A 300 0.58 -11.32 15.17
C PHE A 300 -0.71 -10.53 15.45
N PHE A 301 -1.52 -11.05 16.38
CA PHE A 301 -2.82 -10.51 16.74
C PHE A 301 -2.72 -9.67 18.03
N ASP A 302 -2.90 -8.35 17.89
CA ASP A 302 -2.94 -7.41 19.02
C ASP A 302 -4.23 -7.55 19.84
N GLY A 303 -4.10 -7.75 21.15
CA GLY A 303 -5.26 -7.99 22.02
C GLY A 303 -6.00 -9.29 21.70
N GLY A 304 -5.30 -10.30 21.18
CA GLY A 304 -5.89 -11.60 20.83
C GLY A 304 -6.28 -12.43 22.05
N VAL A 305 -5.69 -12.17 23.23
CA VAL A 305 -5.94 -12.91 24.47
C VAL A 305 -6.06 -11.96 25.66
N LYS A 306 -6.89 -12.34 26.64
CA LYS A 306 -6.95 -11.72 27.97
C LYS A 306 -6.88 -12.80 29.04
N GLY A 307 -5.80 -12.85 29.82
CA GLY A 307 -5.66 -13.83 30.91
C GLY A 307 -5.69 -15.28 30.42
N SER A 308 -5.02 -15.56 29.30
CA SER A 308 -4.99 -16.86 28.61
C SER A 308 -6.30 -17.32 27.94
N LYS A 309 -7.32 -16.46 27.86
CA LYS A 309 -8.56 -16.72 27.10
C LYS A 309 -8.55 -15.92 25.78
N PRO A 310 -8.81 -16.56 24.62
CA PRO A 310 -8.95 -15.84 23.35
C PRO A 310 -10.09 -14.82 23.40
N THR A 311 -9.89 -13.66 22.76
CA THR A 311 -10.91 -12.61 22.61
C THR A 311 -11.89 -12.94 21.48
N GLU A 312 -12.99 -12.20 21.38
CA GLU A 312 -14.03 -12.44 20.37
C GLU A 312 -13.49 -12.33 18.93
N PHE A 313 -12.65 -11.34 18.66
CA PHE A 313 -12.01 -11.16 17.36
C PHE A 313 -10.99 -12.25 17.04
N ALA A 314 -10.29 -12.78 18.06
CA ALA A 314 -9.44 -13.95 17.86
C ALA A 314 -10.26 -15.19 17.49
N LEU A 315 -11.41 -15.40 18.15
CA LEU A 315 -12.33 -16.50 17.81
C LEU A 315 -12.93 -16.34 16.40
N GLN A 316 -13.18 -15.10 15.97
CA GLN A 316 -13.59 -14.80 14.60
C GLN A 316 -12.55 -15.26 13.58
N LEU A 317 -11.27 -14.89 13.75
CA LEU A 317 -10.19 -15.37 12.88
C LEU A 317 -10.14 -16.90 12.83
N LEU A 318 -10.20 -17.55 14.00
CA LEU A 318 -10.11 -19.01 14.09
C LEU A 318 -11.30 -19.72 13.41
N SER A 319 -12.48 -19.09 13.37
CA SER A 319 -13.65 -19.64 12.67
C SER A 319 -13.52 -19.68 11.15
N LEU A 320 -12.62 -18.88 10.58
CA LEU A 320 -12.38 -18.82 9.14
C LEU A 320 -11.35 -19.85 8.65
N LEU A 321 -10.57 -20.45 9.55
CA LEU A 321 -9.50 -21.39 9.18
C LEU A 321 -9.99 -22.64 8.42
N PRO A 322 -11.10 -23.30 8.81
CA PRO A 322 -11.58 -24.47 8.08
C PRO A 322 -11.98 -24.16 6.63
N SER A 323 -12.65 -23.03 6.40
CA SER A 323 -13.16 -22.66 5.08
C SER A 323 -12.10 -22.09 4.14
N THR A 324 -11.00 -21.55 4.67
CA THR A 324 -9.96 -20.87 3.88
C THR A 324 -8.67 -21.67 3.73
N LEU A 325 -8.20 -22.31 4.81
CA LEU A 325 -6.93 -23.03 4.87
C LEU A 325 -7.08 -24.55 4.95
N ASP A 326 -8.32 -25.06 5.04
CA ASP A 326 -8.61 -26.49 5.23
C ASP A 326 -7.93 -27.08 6.49
N ILE A 327 -7.88 -26.29 7.57
CA ILE A 327 -7.32 -26.71 8.86
C ILE A 327 -8.37 -26.60 9.98
N SER A 328 -8.40 -27.61 10.84
CA SER A 328 -9.23 -27.60 12.04
C SER A 328 -8.53 -26.84 13.19
N PRO A 329 -9.21 -25.89 13.86
CA PRO A 329 -8.70 -25.25 15.07
C PRO A 329 -8.34 -26.24 16.19
N LYS A 330 -8.97 -27.43 16.22
CA LYS A 330 -8.69 -28.50 17.19
C LYS A 330 -7.29 -29.10 17.05
N ASN A 331 -6.80 -29.23 15.82
CA ASN A 331 -5.56 -29.94 15.53
C ASN A 331 -4.32 -29.02 15.64
N CYS A 332 -4.42 -27.97 16.46
CA CYS A 332 -3.35 -27.00 16.66
C CYS A 332 -2.42 -27.46 17.78
N ARG A 333 -1.15 -27.07 17.68
CA ARG A 333 -0.24 -27.10 18.83
C ARG A 333 -0.37 -25.78 19.57
N GLN A 334 -0.92 -25.81 20.78
CA GLN A 334 -1.14 -24.63 21.61
C GLN A 334 0.01 -24.44 22.61
N LEU A 335 0.70 -23.31 22.49
CA LEU A 335 1.85 -22.95 23.33
C LEU A 335 1.52 -21.74 24.19
N LYS A 336 1.77 -21.85 25.48
CA LYS A 336 1.74 -20.71 26.41
C LYS A 336 3.08 -19.98 26.32
N THR A 337 3.05 -18.69 25.99
CA THR A 337 4.25 -17.89 25.76
C THR A 337 4.36 -16.71 26.73
N PRO A 338 5.55 -16.10 26.89
CA PRO A 338 5.72 -14.92 27.74
C PRO A 338 4.82 -13.74 27.36
N TYR A 339 4.50 -13.59 26.06
CA TYR A 339 3.64 -12.53 25.54
C TYR A 339 2.15 -12.88 25.44
N GLY A 340 1.76 -14.16 25.63
CA GLY A 340 0.37 -14.60 25.43
C GLY A 340 0.24 -16.09 25.08
N ILE A 341 -0.33 -16.38 23.90
CA ILE A 341 -0.54 -17.73 23.38
C ILE A 341 -0.06 -17.79 21.92
N CYS A 342 0.59 -18.88 21.52
CA CYS A 342 0.88 -19.18 20.13
C CYS A 342 0.19 -20.46 19.69
N LEU A 343 -0.49 -20.42 18.54
CA LEU A 343 -1.14 -21.57 17.92
C LEU A 343 -0.37 -21.93 16.64
N LYS A 344 0.15 -23.15 16.55
CA LYS A 344 0.99 -23.61 15.42
C LYS A 344 0.30 -24.73 14.63
N TRP A 345 0.34 -24.64 13.30
CA TRP A 345 -0.13 -25.65 12.34
C TRP A 345 0.91 -25.89 11.23
N LYS A 346 0.73 -27.01 10.52
CA LYS A 346 1.35 -27.24 9.21
C LYS A 346 0.23 -27.26 8.17
N LEU A 347 0.33 -26.40 7.15
CA LEU A 347 -0.70 -26.29 6.14
C LEU A 347 -0.70 -27.51 5.21
N PRO A 348 -1.89 -28.00 4.81
CA PRO A 348 -2.01 -29.06 3.83
C PRO A 348 -1.60 -28.54 2.45
N ALA A 349 -0.86 -29.35 1.69
CA ALA A 349 -0.47 -29.02 0.32
C ALA A 349 -0.80 -30.17 -0.65
N PRO A 350 -1.10 -29.88 -1.93
CA PRO A 350 -1.35 -30.91 -2.94
C PRO A 350 -0.16 -31.88 -3.04
N GLY A 351 -0.40 -33.19 -2.96
CA GLY A 351 0.66 -34.21 -3.02
C GLY A 351 1.24 -34.66 -1.67
N GLY A 352 0.61 -34.31 -0.55
CA GLY A 352 0.84 -34.96 0.76
C GLY A 352 2.11 -34.54 1.51
N LYS A 353 2.88 -33.57 1.01
CA LYS A 353 4.01 -32.98 1.73
C LYS A 353 3.57 -31.69 2.42
N ASN A 354 3.18 -31.76 3.69
CA ASN A 354 2.83 -30.59 4.51
C ASN A 354 4.10 -29.74 4.75
N ARG A 355 4.29 -28.68 3.96
CA ARG A 355 5.55 -27.91 3.90
C ARG A 355 5.49 -26.55 4.62
N MET A 356 4.41 -25.79 4.49
CA MET A 356 4.36 -24.43 5.06
C MET A 356 3.93 -24.45 6.53
N LYS A 357 4.76 -23.89 7.41
CA LYS A 357 4.40 -23.64 8.81
C LYS A 357 3.51 -22.40 8.88
N PHE A 358 2.45 -22.49 9.68
CA PHE A 358 1.52 -21.39 9.93
C PHE A 358 1.32 -21.20 11.43
N CYS A 359 1.61 -20.01 11.93
CA CYS A 359 1.58 -19.66 13.34
C CYS A 359 0.69 -18.43 13.58
N ILE A 360 -0.19 -18.50 14.58
CA ILE A 360 -0.96 -17.35 15.07
C ILE A 360 -0.46 -17.01 16.47
N HIS A 361 0.11 -15.82 16.62
CA HIS A 361 0.62 -15.25 17.86
C HIS A 361 -0.44 -14.34 18.46
N LEU A 362 -1.14 -14.80 19.49
CA LEU A 362 -2.17 -14.03 20.21
C LEU A 362 -1.53 -13.30 21.38
N LYS A 363 -1.44 -11.96 21.27
CA LYS A 363 -0.83 -11.12 22.31
C LYS A 363 -1.80 -10.82 23.44
N ASP A 364 -1.27 -10.79 24.67
CA ASP A 364 -1.97 -10.27 25.85
C ASP A 364 -1.48 -8.85 26.15
N ASN A 365 -2.38 -7.87 26.04
CA ASN A 365 -2.08 -6.45 26.25
C ASN A 365 -1.64 -6.14 27.70
N LEU A 366 -1.87 -7.05 28.65
CA LEU A 366 -1.36 -6.90 30.02
C LEU A 366 0.12 -7.26 30.14
N LYS A 367 0.67 -8.03 29.19
CA LYS A 367 2.06 -8.52 29.23
C LYS A 367 2.99 -7.80 28.28
N VAL A 368 2.49 -7.35 27.13
CA VAL A 368 3.30 -6.71 26.09
C VAL A 368 2.62 -5.44 25.55
N LYS A 369 3.44 -4.50 25.08
CA LYS A 369 2.98 -3.29 24.40
C LYS A 369 2.06 -3.60 23.21
N ASN A 370 1.00 -2.81 23.11
CA ASN A 370 0.05 -2.82 22.01
C ASN A 370 0.47 -1.86 20.89
N LYS A 371 -0.14 -2.00 19.70
CA LYS A 371 0.08 -1.23 18.45
C LYS A 371 0.99 -1.95 17.44
N LYS A 372 0.75 -1.61 16.17
CA LYS A 372 1.43 -2.14 14.97
C LYS A 372 2.95 -2.18 15.11
N ARG A 373 3.60 -1.07 15.48
CA ARG A 373 5.07 -1.00 15.62
C ARG A 373 5.64 -2.06 16.56
N TRP A 374 5.02 -2.33 17.70
CA TRP A 374 5.53 -3.31 18.64
C TRP A 374 5.32 -4.74 18.14
N SER A 375 4.24 -4.99 17.38
CA SER A 375 4.08 -6.23 16.64
C SER A 375 5.10 -6.38 15.51
N GLN A 376 5.50 -5.28 14.86
CA GLN A 376 6.61 -5.24 13.90
C GLN A 376 7.95 -5.62 14.56
N VAL A 377 8.27 -5.02 15.71
CA VAL A 377 9.47 -5.39 16.49
C VAL A 377 9.44 -6.88 16.87
N MET A 378 8.29 -7.40 17.34
CA MET A 378 8.15 -8.81 17.71
C MET A 378 8.49 -9.77 16.56
N TYR A 379 7.88 -9.59 15.38
CA TYR A 379 8.13 -10.52 14.27
C TYR A 379 9.52 -10.34 13.67
N MET A 380 10.05 -9.10 13.63
CA MET A 380 11.39 -8.83 13.11
C MET A 380 12.44 -9.50 14.00
N SER A 381 12.40 -9.27 15.31
CA SER A 381 13.29 -9.94 16.27
C SER A 381 13.12 -11.46 16.21
N TYR A 382 11.89 -11.97 16.14
CA TYR A 382 11.68 -13.42 16.07
C TYR A 382 12.28 -14.05 14.80
N ALA A 383 12.09 -13.41 13.66
CA ALA A 383 12.69 -13.87 12.41
C ALA A 383 14.23 -13.80 12.45
N LEU A 384 14.80 -12.70 12.93
CA LEU A 384 16.23 -12.44 12.90
C LEU A 384 17.02 -13.19 13.98
N ASP A 385 16.57 -13.07 15.22
CA ASP A 385 17.33 -13.51 16.38
C ASP A 385 17.07 -14.96 16.75
N TYR A 386 15.94 -15.52 16.32
CA TYR A 386 15.56 -16.90 16.61
C TYR A 386 15.48 -17.75 15.33
N LEU A 387 14.56 -17.47 14.41
CA LEU A 387 14.31 -18.37 13.26
C LEU A 387 15.50 -18.52 12.31
N LEU A 388 16.25 -17.45 12.06
CA LEU A 388 17.47 -17.53 11.24
C LEU A 388 18.61 -18.26 11.97
N LYS A 389 18.75 -18.09 13.29
CA LYS A 389 19.83 -18.72 14.07
C LYS A 389 19.58 -20.22 14.31
N GLU A 390 18.34 -20.60 14.65
CA GLU A 390 17.96 -21.99 14.96
C GLU A 390 18.11 -22.92 13.75
N GLN A 391 17.82 -22.43 12.55
CA GLN A 391 17.75 -23.28 11.36
C GLN A 391 19.11 -23.52 10.66
N HIS A 392 20.24 -23.32 11.36
CA HIS A 392 21.61 -23.45 10.83
C HIS A 392 21.72 -22.98 9.37
N VAL A 393 21.25 -21.76 9.12
CA VAL A 393 21.32 -21.09 7.82
C VAL A 393 22.76 -21.23 7.34
N SER A 394 22.98 -22.04 6.28
CA SER A 394 24.28 -22.13 5.62
C SER A 394 24.77 -20.71 5.34
N GLU A 395 26.09 -20.46 5.41
CA GLU A 395 26.66 -19.11 5.21
C GLU A 395 26.21 -18.43 3.89
N ASN A 396 25.62 -19.19 2.95
CA ASN A 396 25.12 -18.76 1.64
C ASN A 396 23.59 -18.59 1.52
N SER A 397 22.79 -18.74 2.60
CA SER A 397 21.32 -18.58 2.53
C SER A 397 20.85 -17.17 2.92
N GLU A 398 20.01 -16.56 2.08
CA GLU A 398 19.40 -15.25 2.35
C GLU A 398 18.02 -15.36 3.02
N GLY A 399 17.77 -14.51 4.01
CA GLY A 399 16.48 -14.39 4.69
C GLY A 399 15.71 -13.14 4.26
N PHE A 400 14.40 -13.29 4.04
CA PHE A 400 13.47 -12.21 3.71
C PHE A 400 12.24 -12.24 4.61
N ILE A 401 11.72 -11.05 4.92
CA ILE A 401 10.44 -10.87 5.62
C ILE A 401 9.46 -10.18 4.65
N LEU A 402 8.35 -10.85 4.35
CA LEU A 402 7.21 -10.26 3.64
C LEU A 402 6.22 -9.72 4.67
N THR A 403 6.10 -8.40 4.77
CA THR A 403 5.16 -7.75 5.68
C THR A 403 3.79 -7.60 5.03
N THR A 404 2.74 -7.93 5.78
CA THR A 404 1.36 -7.84 5.32
C THR A 404 0.44 -7.21 6.38
N ASP A 405 -0.58 -6.49 5.92
CA ASP A 405 -1.70 -6.06 6.76
C ASP A 405 -2.85 -7.07 6.58
N ALA A 406 -3.73 -7.17 7.59
CA ALA A 406 -4.80 -8.15 7.60
C ALA A 406 -5.92 -7.90 6.60
N ASP A 407 -6.01 -6.70 6.02
CA ASP A 407 -7.02 -6.29 5.04
C ASP A 407 -6.54 -6.42 3.58
N VAL A 408 -5.44 -7.14 3.35
CA VAL A 408 -4.74 -7.19 2.06
C VAL A 408 -5.02 -8.48 1.30
N PHE A 409 -5.28 -8.33 0.01
CA PHE A 409 -5.27 -9.41 -0.97
C PHE A 409 -4.01 -9.35 -1.82
N PHE A 410 -3.32 -10.48 -1.98
CA PHE A 410 -2.16 -10.60 -2.85
C PHE A 410 -2.08 -11.96 -3.51
N THR A 411 -1.33 -12.03 -4.62
CA THR A 411 -1.14 -13.25 -5.40
C THR A 411 0.29 -13.80 -5.27
N PRO A 412 0.51 -15.10 -5.48
CA PRO A 412 1.84 -15.68 -5.52
C PRO A 412 2.76 -15.00 -6.54
N ASP A 413 2.22 -14.62 -7.72
CA ASP A 413 2.99 -13.91 -8.75
C ASP A 413 3.54 -12.56 -8.25
N SER A 414 2.73 -11.80 -7.51
CA SER A 414 3.16 -10.54 -6.90
C SER A 414 4.25 -10.76 -5.85
N VAL A 415 4.17 -11.84 -5.06
CA VAL A 415 5.22 -12.19 -4.07
C VAL A 415 6.53 -12.51 -4.78
N GLU A 416 6.49 -13.33 -5.83
CA GLU A 416 7.67 -13.69 -6.63
C GLU A 416 8.28 -12.45 -7.31
N ALA A 417 7.45 -11.54 -7.85
CA ALA A 417 7.93 -10.30 -8.47
C ALA A 417 8.65 -9.36 -7.50
N LEU A 418 8.29 -9.35 -6.21
CA LEU A 418 9.05 -8.63 -5.17
C LEU A 418 10.39 -9.30 -4.89
N LEU A 419 10.40 -10.63 -4.75
CA LEU A 419 11.60 -11.42 -4.45
C LEU A 419 12.63 -11.38 -5.59
N ASP A 420 12.18 -11.32 -6.85
CA ASP A 420 13.06 -11.21 -8.01
C ASP A 420 13.86 -9.90 -7.99
N LEU A 421 13.22 -8.78 -7.62
CA LEU A 421 13.93 -7.50 -7.46
C LEU A 421 14.85 -7.51 -6.24
N MET A 422 14.43 -8.13 -5.13
CA MET A 422 15.29 -8.27 -3.95
C MET A 422 16.56 -9.04 -4.26
N THR A 423 16.45 -10.17 -4.97
CA THR A 423 17.60 -11.04 -5.28
C THR A 423 18.56 -10.46 -6.34
N ARG A 424 18.12 -9.44 -7.10
CA ARG A 424 18.93 -8.77 -8.13
C ARG A 424 20.04 -7.88 -7.56
N ASP A 425 19.79 -7.18 -6.46
CA ASP A 425 20.72 -6.20 -5.90
C ASP A 425 20.88 -6.36 -4.38
N GLU A 426 22.08 -6.78 -3.97
CA GLU A 426 22.44 -6.91 -2.56
C GLU A 426 22.44 -5.58 -1.79
N SER A 427 22.47 -4.42 -2.48
CA SER A 427 22.32 -3.10 -1.84
C SER A 427 20.87 -2.69 -1.61
N VAL A 428 19.90 -3.46 -2.10
CA VAL A 428 18.47 -3.26 -1.85
C VAL A 428 18.09 -3.94 -0.53
N GLY A 429 17.64 -3.12 0.41
CA GLY A 429 17.17 -3.54 1.73
C GLY A 429 15.67 -3.86 1.76
N ALA A 430 14.89 -3.25 0.86
CA ALA A 430 13.44 -3.48 0.77
C ALA A 430 12.88 -3.22 -0.63
N VAL A 431 11.80 -3.91 -0.98
CA VAL A 431 11.00 -3.64 -2.20
C VAL A 431 9.54 -3.57 -1.82
N CYS A 432 8.86 -2.52 -2.27
CA CYS A 432 7.44 -2.31 -2.04
C CYS A 432 6.60 -2.46 -3.32
N ALA A 433 5.38 -2.92 -3.16
CA ALA A 433 4.45 -3.16 -4.27
C ALA A 433 3.57 -1.95 -4.61
N ARG A 434 2.76 -2.12 -5.65
CA ARG A 434 1.65 -1.25 -6.04
C ARG A 434 0.35 -1.65 -5.34
N THR A 435 -0.27 -0.71 -4.62
CA THR A 435 -1.49 -0.98 -3.84
C THR A 435 -2.74 -0.35 -4.43
N HIS A 436 -3.80 -1.16 -4.55
CA HIS A 436 -5.09 -0.76 -5.12
C HIS A 436 -6.20 -0.72 -4.05
N PRO A 437 -6.91 0.42 -3.89
CA PRO A 437 -8.06 0.50 -3.01
C PRO A 437 -9.28 -0.30 -3.54
N LEU A 438 -9.92 -1.07 -2.66
CA LEU A 438 -11.15 -1.81 -2.92
C LEU A 438 -12.41 -1.06 -2.45
N GLY A 439 -13.55 -1.43 -3.03
CA GLY A 439 -14.87 -0.91 -2.69
C GLY A 439 -15.45 0.10 -3.68
N SER A 440 -16.59 0.70 -3.32
CA SER A 440 -17.40 1.57 -4.19
C SER A 440 -17.99 2.75 -3.42
N GLY A 441 -18.01 3.93 -4.06
CA GLY A 441 -18.61 5.14 -3.51
C GLY A 441 -17.71 6.36 -3.73
N PRO A 442 -18.22 7.59 -3.61
CA PRO A 442 -17.48 8.80 -3.95
C PRO A 442 -16.16 8.96 -3.18
N LEU A 443 -16.16 8.63 -1.88
CA LEU A 443 -14.94 8.67 -1.06
C LEU A 443 -13.89 7.62 -1.50
N ILE A 444 -14.34 6.45 -1.94
CA ILE A 444 -13.45 5.41 -2.46
C ILE A 444 -12.96 5.79 -3.87
N TRP A 445 -13.77 6.46 -4.69
CA TRP A 445 -13.32 7.01 -5.98
C TRP A 445 -12.23 8.06 -5.79
N TYR A 446 -12.40 8.98 -4.83
CA TYR A 446 -11.35 9.92 -4.42
C TYR A 446 -10.03 9.18 -4.13
N GLN A 447 -10.10 8.16 -3.28
CA GLN A 447 -8.93 7.39 -2.86
C GLN A 447 -8.31 6.57 -3.99
N LYS A 448 -9.12 5.99 -4.90
CA LYS A 448 -8.60 5.27 -6.08
C LYS A 448 -7.76 6.16 -6.96
N PHE A 449 -8.22 7.39 -7.22
CA PHE A 449 -7.42 8.35 -8.01
C PHE A 449 -6.19 8.82 -7.23
N GLU A 450 -6.34 9.15 -5.96
CA GLU A 450 -5.24 9.60 -5.11
C GLU A 450 -4.10 8.56 -5.00
N TYR A 451 -4.45 7.28 -4.80
CA TYR A 451 -3.47 6.20 -4.82
C TYR A 451 -2.82 6.06 -6.20
N ALA A 452 -3.60 6.16 -7.28
CA ALA A 452 -3.08 6.06 -8.63
C ALA A 452 -2.04 7.16 -8.91
N ILE A 453 -2.35 8.43 -8.64
CA ILE A 453 -1.41 9.54 -8.87
C ILE A 453 -0.18 9.44 -7.96
N GLY A 454 -0.34 8.98 -6.71
CA GLY A 454 0.79 8.78 -5.79
C GLY A 454 1.77 7.73 -6.29
N HIS A 455 1.27 6.63 -6.86
CA HIS A 455 2.10 5.56 -7.42
C HIS A 455 2.65 5.91 -8.81
N TRP A 456 1.85 6.53 -9.67
CA TRP A 456 2.26 6.93 -11.02
C TRP A 456 3.38 7.98 -10.95
N PHE A 457 3.24 9.00 -10.11
CA PHE A 457 4.14 10.15 -10.12
C PHE A 457 5.15 10.11 -8.97
N GLN A 458 4.69 10.33 -7.74
CA GLN A 458 5.59 10.55 -6.60
C GLN A 458 6.48 9.34 -6.32
N LYS A 459 5.89 8.15 -6.18
CA LYS A 459 6.63 6.93 -5.82
C LYS A 459 7.59 6.49 -6.92
N SER A 460 7.17 6.62 -8.18
CA SER A 460 8.02 6.38 -9.35
C SER A 460 9.19 7.37 -9.43
N ALA A 461 8.95 8.65 -9.12
CA ALA A 461 10.01 9.65 -9.07
C ALA A 461 11.00 9.41 -7.92
N GLU A 462 10.51 9.02 -6.73
CA GLU A 462 11.37 8.63 -5.62
C GLU A 462 12.29 7.44 -5.98
N ASP A 463 11.73 6.41 -6.61
CA ASP A 463 12.46 5.20 -7.03
C ASP A 463 13.53 5.47 -8.11
N ILE A 464 13.23 6.36 -9.08
CA ILE A 464 14.15 6.70 -10.16
C ILE A 464 15.23 7.71 -9.72
N LEU A 465 14.87 8.72 -8.93
CA LEU A 465 15.82 9.77 -8.51
C LEU A 465 16.75 9.32 -7.37
N GLY A 466 16.34 8.32 -6.59
CA GLY A 466 17.16 7.77 -5.52
C GLY A 466 16.56 6.52 -4.90
N SER A 467 15.65 6.72 -3.94
CA SER A 467 15.02 5.63 -3.21
C SER A 467 13.64 6.04 -2.69
N VAL A 468 12.75 5.06 -2.59
CA VAL A 468 11.41 5.25 -2.01
C VAL A 468 11.51 5.62 -0.52
N LEU A 469 10.70 6.59 -0.09
CA LEU A 469 10.69 7.06 1.31
C LEU A 469 9.70 6.32 2.23
N CYS A 470 8.87 5.43 1.67
CA CYS A 470 7.94 4.60 2.42
C CYS A 470 7.59 3.31 1.67
N SER A 471 7.90 2.19 2.31
CA SER A 471 7.39 0.88 1.96
C SER A 471 6.19 0.59 2.86
N PRO A 472 4.95 0.61 2.32
CA PRO A 472 3.77 0.36 3.12
C PRO A 472 3.85 -1.01 3.79
N GLY A 473 3.48 -1.09 5.07
CA GLY A 473 3.43 -2.36 5.80
C GLY A 473 2.45 -3.40 5.21
N CYS A 474 1.56 -2.97 4.31
CA CYS A 474 0.51 -3.81 3.75
C CYS A 474 1.02 -4.89 2.77
N PHE A 475 2.07 -4.64 1.99
CA PHE A 475 2.68 -5.63 1.09
C PHE A 475 4.07 -5.17 0.61
N SER A 476 5.09 -5.47 1.42
CA SER A 476 6.49 -5.13 1.12
C SER A 476 7.43 -6.25 1.60
N VAL A 477 8.53 -6.48 0.88
CA VAL A 477 9.56 -7.45 1.27
C VAL A 477 10.79 -6.72 1.79
N TYR A 478 11.33 -7.18 2.91
CA TYR A 478 12.54 -6.66 3.54
C TYR A 478 13.62 -7.73 3.64
N ARG A 479 14.87 -7.36 3.41
CA ARG A 479 16.04 -8.21 3.61
C ARG A 479 16.39 -8.27 5.10
N CYS A 480 16.59 -9.47 5.62
CA CYS A 480 16.94 -9.64 7.03
C CYS A 480 18.22 -8.88 7.45
N ASP A 481 19.26 -8.89 6.61
CA ASP A 481 20.49 -8.10 6.83
C ASP A 481 20.19 -6.59 6.99
N ALA A 482 19.29 -6.03 6.19
CA ALA A 482 18.94 -4.62 6.28
C ALA A 482 18.14 -4.30 7.54
N ILE A 483 17.28 -5.23 7.98
CA ILE A 483 16.52 -5.08 9.22
C ILE A 483 17.45 -5.12 10.44
N MET A 484 18.44 -6.02 10.45
CA MET A 484 19.42 -6.12 11.55
C MET A 484 20.16 -4.80 11.80
N ASP A 485 20.52 -4.06 10.75
CA ASP A 485 21.23 -2.79 10.88
C ASP A 485 20.37 -1.67 11.52
N VAL A 486 19.04 -1.75 11.40
CA VAL A 486 18.12 -0.67 11.81
C VAL A 486 17.30 -1.00 13.05
N LEU A 487 17.05 -2.28 13.33
CA LEU A 487 16.13 -2.74 14.37
C LEU A 487 16.44 -2.19 15.77
N PRO A 488 17.70 -2.12 16.23
CA PRO A 488 18.03 -1.56 17.55
C PRO A 488 17.61 -0.09 17.71
N THR A 489 17.69 0.70 16.62
CA THR A 489 17.23 2.09 16.64
C THR A 489 15.72 2.17 16.49
N TYR A 490 15.15 1.28 15.66
CA TYR A 490 13.71 1.18 15.43
C TYR A 490 12.91 0.74 16.66
N SER A 491 13.48 -0.02 17.60
CA SER A 491 12.83 -0.44 18.85
C SER A 491 12.90 0.60 19.99
N THR A 492 13.63 1.71 19.80
CA THR A 492 13.80 2.75 20.83
C THR A 492 12.48 3.45 21.20
N THR A 493 12.33 3.84 22.47
CA THR A 493 11.14 4.57 22.92
C THR A 493 11.08 6.01 22.36
N VAL A 494 9.91 6.62 22.46
CA VAL A 494 9.67 8.02 22.10
C VAL A 494 10.11 8.92 23.26
N ASN A 495 11.08 9.80 23.01
CA ASN A 495 11.60 10.73 24.02
C ASN A 495 11.14 12.18 23.77
N GLU A 496 10.98 12.57 22.50
CA GLU A 496 10.59 13.91 22.09
C GLU A 496 9.23 13.94 21.36
N ALA A 497 8.61 15.12 21.28
CA ALA A 497 7.36 15.28 20.53
C ALA A 497 7.53 15.04 19.02
N PHE A 498 8.69 15.39 18.44
CA PHE A 498 8.98 15.12 17.04
C PHE A 498 9.20 13.62 16.78
N ASP A 499 9.85 12.92 17.73
CA ASP A 499 9.99 11.46 17.71
C ASP A 499 8.63 10.76 17.66
N PHE A 500 7.60 11.30 18.32
CA PHE A 500 6.26 10.72 18.26
C PHE A 500 5.68 10.73 16.85
N LEU A 501 5.85 11.83 16.10
CA LEU A 501 5.35 11.96 14.72
C LEU A 501 6.01 10.97 13.76
N ILE A 502 7.28 10.65 14.01
CA ILE A 502 8.05 9.76 13.15
C ILE A 502 7.86 8.32 13.59
N LYS A 503 8.09 8.01 14.86
CA LYS A 503 8.17 6.64 15.34
C LYS A 503 6.81 5.98 15.56
N ASP A 504 5.79 6.72 16.01
CA ASP A 504 4.49 6.16 16.39
C ASP A 504 3.37 6.47 15.39
N MET A 505 3.43 7.61 14.70
CA MET A 505 2.48 7.96 13.64
C MET A 505 2.94 7.53 12.24
N GLY A 506 4.26 7.49 12.02
CA GLY A 506 4.89 7.26 10.71
C GLY A 506 5.84 6.07 10.71
N GLU A 507 5.53 5.01 11.46
CA GLU A 507 6.44 3.90 11.74
C GLU A 507 7.05 3.27 10.48
N ASP A 508 6.26 3.11 9.42
CA ASP A 508 6.73 2.57 8.13
C ASP A 508 7.74 3.53 7.44
N ARG A 509 7.50 4.85 7.51
CA ARG A 509 8.41 5.88 6.98
C ARG A 509 9.70 5.95 7.80
N TRP A 510 9.58 5.88 9.12
CA TRP A 510 10.73 5.86 10.02
C TRP A 510 11.65 4.70 9.72
N PHE A 511 11.07 3.51 9.54
CA PHE A 511 11.81 2.30 9.21
C PHE A 511 12.57 2.45 7.88
N CYS A 512 11.91 2.99 6.85
CA CYS A 512 12.53 3.28 5.57
C CYS A 512 13.67 4.31 5.71
N THR A 513 13.44 5.41 6.44
CA THR A 513 14.44 6.45 6.64
C THR A 513 15.69 5.92 7.37
N LEU A 514 15.53 5.03 8.35
CA LEU A 514 16.67 4.36 8.98
C LEU A 514 17.46 3.48 7.99
N MET A 515 16.78 2.76 7.09
CA MET A 515 17.45 1.98 6.05
C MET A 515 18.27 2.88 5.12
N LEU A 516 17.70 4.01 4.70
CA LEU A 516 18.39 5.00 3.88
C LEU A 516 19.63 5.57 4.56
N GLN A 517 19.53 5.89 5.86
CA GLN A 517 20.67 6.39 6.66
C GLN A 517 21.80 5.36 6.80
N ASN A 518 21.47 4.06 6.77
CA ASN A 518 22.44 2.96 6.83
C ASN A 518 22.92 2.50 5.43
N GLY A 519 22.58 3.23 4.37
CA GLY A 519 23.11 2.99 3.02
C GLY A 519 22.34 1.99 2.18
N TRP A 520 21.20 1.49 2.67
CA TRP A 520 20.32 0.59 1.93
C TRP A 520 19.44 1.36 0.94
N ARG A 521 19.15 0.73 -0.21
CA ARG A 521 18.15 1.22 -1.18
C ARG A 521 16.81 0.54 -0.95
N ILE A 522 15.74 1.27 -1.24
CA ILE A 522 14.35 0.80 -1.20
C ILE A 522 13.75 1.01 -2.59
N ASP A 523 13.35 -0.09 -3.23
CA ASP A 523 12.85 -0.11 -4.61
C ASP A 523 11.31 -0.18 -4.66
N TYR A 524 10.74 0.33 -5.76
CA TYR A 524 9.31 0.22 -6.07
C TYR A 524 9.04 -0.76 -7.23
N CYS A 525 8.35 -1.86 -6.94
CA CYS A 525 7.90 -2.83 -7.93
C CYS A 525 6.47 -2.54 -8.40
N ALA A 526 6.32 -1.92 -9.58
CA ALA A 526 5.00 -1.69 -10.16
C ALA A 526 4.35 -2.95 -10.76
N VAL A 527 5.11 -4.04 -10.96
CA VAL A 527 4.59 -5.34 -11.43
C VAL A 527 3.88 -6.09 -10.31
N ALA A 528 4.39 -5.99 -9.08
CA ALA A 528 3.75 -6.60 -7.92
C ALA A 528 2.56 -5.75 -7.49
N THR A 529 1.37 -6.34 -7.48
CA THR A 529 0.13 -5.66 -7.09
C THR A 529 -0.52 -6.32 -5.89
N ASN A 530 -1.04 -5.52 -4.97
CA ASN A 530 -1.94 -5.94 -3.89
C ASN A 530 -3.19 -5.06 -3.87
N SER A 531 -4.25 -5.54 -3.21
CA SER A 531 -5.48 -4.80 -3.00
C SER A 531 -5.81 -4.69 -1.51
N THR A 532 -6.35 -3.57 -1.06
CA THR A 532 -6.63 -3.29 0.37
C THR A 532 -7.98 -2.59 0.54
N HIS A 533 -8.63 -2.79 1.68
CA HIS A 533 -9.85 -2.08 2.04
C HIS A 533 -9.50 -0.70 2.62
N CYS A 534 -9.83 0.36 1.87
CA CYS A 534 -9.66 1.73 2.35
C CYS A 534 -10.88 2.19 3.16
N PRO A 535 -10.74 3.23 4.01
CA PRO A 535 -11.86 3.82 4.74
C PRO A 535 -13.03 4.19 3.82
N ASP A 536 -14.23 3.74 4.19
CA ASP A 536 -15.49 4.06 3.52
C ASP A 536 -16.20 5.26 4.16
N GLY A 537 -16.01 5.46 5.48
CA GLY A 537 -16.52 6.58 6.25
C GLY A 537 -15.61 7.82 6.21
N PHE A 538 -16.21 9.00 6.12
CA PHE A 538 -15.49 10.29 6.11
C PHE A 538 -14.63 10.52 7.36
N ASP A 539 -15.14 10.13 8.53
CA ASP A 539 -14.46 10.38 9.82
C ASP A 539 -13.20 9.51 9.96
N GLU A 540 -13.29 8.24 9.57
CA GLU A 540 -12.16 7.31 9.52
C GLU A 540 -11.12 7.78 8.49
N PHE A 541 -11.57 8.20 7.30
CA PHE A 541 -10.70 8.77 6.27
C PHE A 541 -9.92 10.00 6.80
N PHE A 542 -10.59 10.97 7.43
CA PHE A 542 -9.92 12.16 7.98
C PHE A 542 -8.90 11.82 9.07
N LYS A 543 -9.24 10.89 9.98
CA LYS A 543 -8.32 10.45 11.05
C LYS A 543 -7.11 9.71 10.47
N GLN A 544 -7.31 8.85 9.47
CA GLN A 544 -6.22 8.15 8.78
C GLN A 544 -5.29 9.14 8.07
N ARG A 545 -5.86 10.09 7.31
CA ARG A 545 -5.07 11.06 6.55
C ARG A 545 -4.34 12.07 7.42
N ARG A 546 -4.90 12.43 8.57
CA ARG A 546 -4.17 13.20 9.58
C ARG A 546 -2.82 12.56 9.88
N ARG A 547 -2.81 11.27 10.22
CA ARG A 547 -1.60 10.51 10.55
C ARG A 547 -0.61 10.51 9.37
N TRP A 548 -1.11 10.33 8.16
CA TRP A 548 -0.26 10.28 6.96
C TRP A 548 0.35 11.64 6.62
N ILE A 549 -0.40 12.73 6.74
CA ILE A 549 0.09 14.08 6.42
C ILE A 549 1.16 14.50 7.43
N VAL A 550 0.90 14.37 8.74
CA VAL A 550 1.87 14.78 9.76
C VAL A 550 3.14 13.94 9.72
N SER A 551 3.03 12.62 9.50
CA SER A 551 4.21 11.76 9.34
C SER A 551 4.97 12.04 8.04
N THR A 552 4.29 12.39 6.96
CA THR A 552 4.95 12.76 5.69
C THR A 552 5.75 14.06 5.85
N ILE A 553 5.16 15.09 6.48
CA ILE A 553 5.86 16.35 6.77
C ILE A 553 7.08 16.10 7.67
N ALA A 554 6.90 15.35 8.77
CA ALA A 554 8.00 15.03 9.69
C ALA A 554 9.13 14.25 9.00
N ASN A 555 8.78 13.29 8.14
CA ASN A 555 9.75 12.50 7.40
C ASN A 555 10.51 13.33 6.35
N LEU A 556 9.83 14.20 5.61
CA LEU A 556 10.47 15.10 4.64
C LEU A 556 11.47 16.04 5.33
N ILE A 557 11.10 16.60 6.48
CA ILE A 557 12.01 17.45 7.28
C ILE A 557 13.22 16.65 7.74
N LEU A 558 13.02 15.42 8.20
CA LEU A 558 14.11 14.55 8.64
C LEU A 558 15.07 14.23 7.48
N VAL A 559 14.55 13.87 6.30
CA VAL A 559 15.36 13.59 5.10
C VAL A 559 16.17 14.82 4.67
N VAL A 560 15.56 16.01 4.69
CA VAL A 560 16.25 17.27 4.35
C VAL A 560 17.30 17.62 5.40
N LYS A 561 16.99 17.48 6.69
CA LYS A 561 17.89 17.75 7.83
C LYS A 561 19.11 16.82 7.81
N GLU A 562 18.89 15.52 7.58
CA GLU A 562 19.91 14.47 7.56
C GLU A 562 20.51 14.26 6.17
N SER A 563 20.26 15.16 5.22
CA SER A 563 20.70 15.05 3.82
C SER A 563 22.21 14.83 3.68
N ARG A 564 23.04 15.52 4.48
CA ARG A 564 24.50 15.34 4.49
C ARG A 564 24.92 13.94 4.92
N LEU A 565 24.24 13.37 5.89
CA LEU A 565 24.48 12.00 6.37
C LEU A 565 24.07 11.00 5.30
N MET A 566 22.86 11.14 4.77
CA MET A 566 22.30 10.27 3.75
C MET A 566 23.13 10.25 2.46
N MET A 567 23.52 11.41 1.91
CA MET A 567 24.37 11.47 0.71
C MET A 567 25.76 10.89 0.91
N LYS A 568 26.23 10.83 2.16
CA LYS A 568 27.56 10.33 2.51
C LYS A 568 27.59 8.81 2.66
N PHE A 569 26.54 8.22 3.22
CA PHE A 569 26.45 6.78 3.49
C PHE A 569 25.64 6.02 2.44
N ASN A 570 24.74 6.69 1.71
CA ASN A 570 23.90 6.09 0.70
C ASN A 570 24.24 6.64 -0.69
N ARG A 571 24.87 5.79 -1.50
CA ARG A 571 25.33 6.13 -2.85
C ARG A 571 24.18 6.43 -3.83
N HIS A 572 22.99 5.90 -3.56
CA HIS A 572 21.79 6.08 -4.39
C HIS A 572 21.12 7.43 -4.12
N ILE A 573 21.40 8.07 -2.98
CA ILE A 573 20.88 9.39 -2.66
C ILE A 573 21.76 10.48 -3.30
N SER A 574 21.15 11.23 -4.21
CA SER A 574 21.81 12.33 -4.93
C SER A 574 21.40 13.71 -4.39
N VAL A 575 22.17 14.75 -4.74
CA VAL A 575 21.77 16.14 -4.43
C VAL A 575 20.44 16.49 -5.11
N PHE A 576 20.19 15.99 -6.33
CA PHE A 576 18.93 16.18 -7.03
C PHE A 576 17.75 15.54 -6.32
N PHE A 577 17.94 14.35 -5.73
CA PHE A 577 16.94 13.72 -4.88
C PHE A 577 16.62 14.61 -3.66
N ILE A 578 17.64 15.13 -2.97
CA ILE A 578 17.42 16.03 -1.81
C ILE A 578 16.71 17.31 -2.22
N ILE A 579 17.06 17.92 -3.36
CA ILE A 579 16.37 19.09 -3.90
C ILE A 579 14.91 18.76 -4.19
N TYR A 580 14.63 17.62 -4.82
CA TYR A 580 13.25 17.17 -5.08
C TYR A 580 12.46 17.01 -3.77
N GLN A 581 13.03 16.36 -2.75
CA GLN A 581 12.37 16.22 -1.44
C GLN A 581 12.13 17.57 -0.73
N PHE A 582 13.08 18.49 -0.85
CA PHE A 582 12.91 19.86 -0.35
C PHE A 582 11.79 20.61 -1.08
N VAL A 583 11.72 20.50 -2.40
CA VAL A 583 10.67 21.12 -3.21
C VAL A 583 9.30 20.52 -2.87
N LEU A 584 9.20 19.21 -2.62
CA LEU A 584 7.97 18.57 -2.12
C LEU A 584 7.56 19.09 -0.74
N LEU A 585 8.53 19.27 0.17
CA LEU A 585 8.27 19.85 1.49
C LEU A 585 7.73 21.28 1.37
N LEU A 586 8.37 22.11 0.53
CA LEU A 586 7.93 23.48 0.27
C LEU A 586 6.52 23.50 -0.34
N ALA A 587 6.27 22.67 -1.35
CA ALA A 587 4.96 22.54 -2.01
C ALA A 587 3.86 22.13 -1.02
N THR A 588 4.16 21.24 -0.07
CA THR A 588 3.21 20.83 0.98
C THR A 588 2.88 21.99 1.93
N VAL A 589 3.87 22.79 2.30
CA VAL A 589 3.69 23.95 3.20
C VAL A 589 2.87 25.06 2.55
N ILE A 590 3.12 25.37 1.27
CA ILE A 590 2.41 26.45 0.52
C ILE A 590 1.14 25.97 -0.22
N GLY A 591 0.83 24.67 -0.12
CA GLY A 591 -0.33 24.04 -0.75
C GLY A 591 -1.66 24.73 -0.43
N PRO A 592 -1.98 25.04 0.85
CA PRO A 592 -3.21 25.73 1.23
C PRO A 592 -3.44 27.05 0.48
N ALA A 593 -2.44 27.92 0.43
CA ALA A 593 -2.51 29.20 -0.29
C ALA A 593 -2.63 29.00 -1.81
N THR A 594 -1.95 27.99 -2.35
CA THR A 594 -2.05 27.62 -3.77
C THR A 594 -3.49 27.25 -4.14
N VAL A 595 -4.17 26.45 -3.31
CA VAL A 595 -5.59 26.13 -3.52
C VAL A 595 -6.47 27.37 -3.47
N ILE A 596 -6.28 28.26 -2.49
CA ILE A 596 -7.06 29.49 -2.38
C ILE A 596 -6.95 30.33 -3.66
N LEU A 597 -5.76 30.37 -4.26
CA LEU A 597 -5.52 31.10 -5.51
C LEU A 597 -6.18 30.41 -6.72
N VAL A 598 -6.10 29.09 -6.83
CA VAL A 598 -6.79 28.34 -7.89
C VAL A 598 -8.30 28.56 -7.82
N VAL A 599 -8.88 28.49 -6.61
CA VAL A 599 -10.31 28.77 -6.40
C VAL A 599 -10.63 30.23 -6.75
N SER A 600 -9.79 31.17 -6.32
CA SER A 600 -10.01 32.60 -6.59
C SER A 600 -9.98 32.93 -8.08
N GLY A 601 -9.00 32.39 -8.82
CA GLY A 601 -8.89 32.53 -10.27
C GLY A 601 -10.11 31.98 -11.00
N GLY A 602 -10.57 30.76 -10.68
CA GLY A 602 -11.76 30.20 -11.32
C GLY A 602 -13.06 30.92 -10.98
N LEU A 603 -13.19 31.45 -9.76
CA LEU A 603 -14.37 32.22 -9.35
C LEU A 603 -14.49 33.59 -10.04
N GLN A 604 -13.36 34.18 -10.45
CA GLN A 604 -13.36 35.41 -11.24
C GLN A 604 -14.11 35.22 -12.56
N TYR A 605 -13.93 34.08 -13.24
CA TYR A 605 -14.60 33.80 -14.50
C TYR A 605 -15.98 33.14 -14.31
N GLY A 606 -16.14 32.31 -13.27
CA GLY A 606 -17.40 31.61 -13.03
C GLY A 606 -18.52 32.47 -12.43
N TRP A 607 -18.18 33.41 -11.54
CA TRP A 607 -19.16 34.27 -10.84
C TRP A 607 -18.83 35.76 -10.91
N SER A 608 -17.81 36.18 -11.68
CA SER A 608 -17.39 37.58 -11.76
C SER A 608 -17.00 38.18 -10.40
N ILE A 609 -16.55 37.34 -9.46
CA ILE A 609 -16.10 37.79 -8.13
C ILE A 609 -14.66 38.29 -8.27
N SER A 610 -14.38 39.50 -7.78
CA SER A 610 -13.01 39.99 -7.79
C SER A 610 -12.07 39.08 -6.98
N PRO A 611 -10.90 38.69 -7.53
CA PRO A 611 -9.97 37.77 -6.88
C PRO A 611 -9.57 38.18 -5.47
N THR A 612 -9.45 39.49 -5.22
CA THR A 612 -9.07 40.02 -3.91
C THR A 612 -10.10 39.69 -2.84
N TYR A 613 -11.39 39.89 -3.13
CA TYR A 613 -12.46 39.58 -2.18
C TYR A 613 -12.57 38.06 -1.95
N SER A 614 -12.42 37.28 -3.01
CA SER A 614 -12.42 35.80 -2.92
C SER A 614 -11.29 35.28 -2.03
N ILE A 615 -10.07 35.79 -2.19
CA ILE A 615 -8.92 35.43 -1.34
C ILE A 615 -9.18 35.79 0.12
N ILE A 616 -9.66 37.01 0.40
CA ILE A 616 -9.95 37.47 1.76
C ILE A 616 -10.99 36.57 2.43
N ILE A 617 -12.11 36.29 1.75
CA ILE A 617 -13.18 35.44 2.30
C ILE A 617 -12.65 34.03 2.61
N GLN A 618 -11.97 33.40 1.66
CA GLN A 618 -11.43 32.04 1.85
C GLN A 618 -10.37 31.99 2.95
N TYR A 619 -9.51 33.02 3.05
CA TYR A 619 -8.52 33.14 4.12
C TYR A 619 -9.19 33.29 5.49
N VAL A 620 -10.24 34.11 5.61
CA VAL A 620 -11.02 34.25 6.85
C VAL A 620 -11.72 32.93 7.20
N CYS A 621 -12.37 32.26 6.24
CA CYS A 621 -12.98 30.94 6.48
C CYS A 621 -11.96 29.90 6.95
N SER A 622 -10.76 29.92 6.38
CA SER A 622 -9.64 29.05 6.77
C SER A 622 -9.16 29.33 8.20
N ALA A 623 -8.98 30.61 8.55
CA ALA A 623 -8.60 31.02 9.90
C ALA A 623 -9.67 30.63 10.93
N LEU A 624 -10.96 30.82 10.61
CA LEU A 624 -12.08 30.37 11.45
C LEU A 624 -12.06 28.86 11.66
N PHE A 625 -11.80 28.08 10.61
CA PHE A 625 -11.68 26.63 10.72
C PHE A 625 -10.52 26.19 11.62
N ILE A 626 -9.36 26.85 11.53
CA ILE A 626 -8.23 26.63 12.44
C ILE A 626 -8.64 26.92 13.89
N ILE A 627 -9.30 28.04 14.16
CA ILE A 627 -9.78 28.40 15.50
C ILE A 627 -10.73 27.34 16.05
N ILE A 628 -11.66 26.84 15.22
CA ILE A 628 -12.57 25.74 15.58
C ILE A 628 -11.76 24.48 15.92
N CYS A 629 -10.77 24.11 15.11
CA CYS A 629 -9.94 22.92 15.35
C CYS A 629 -9.10 23.01 16.63
N LEU A 630 -8.69 24.22 17.04
CA LEU A 630 -7.94 24.42 18.28
C LEU A 630 -8.82 24.49 19.53
N SER A 631 -10.11 24.83 19.39
CA SER A 631 -10.99 25.17 20.52
C SER A 631 -12.11 24.17 20.80
N THR A 632 -12.40 23.24 19.88
CA THR A 632 -13.58 22.35 19.96
C THR A 632 -13.22 20.87 19.97
N SER A 633 -14.18 20.00 20.29
CA SER A 633 -13.99 18.54 20.29
C SER A 633 -13.85 17.95 18.89
N GLY A 634 -13.11 16.85 18.75
CA GLY A 634 -12.83 16.21 17.45
C GLY A 634 -14.07 15.89 16.62
N ASP A 635 -15.17 15.46 17.24
CA ASP A 635 -16.43 15.17 16.54
C ASP A 635 -17.07 16.43 15.94
N PHE A 636 -16.96 17.58 16.61
CA PHE A 636 -17.46 18.84 16.07
C PHE A 636 -16.59 19.32 14.91
N GLN A 637 -15.27 19.20 15.03
CA GLN A 637 -14.33 19.54 13.96
C GLN A 637 -14.62 18.73 12.68
N LEU A 638 -14.84 17.42 12.82
CA LEU A 638 -15.17 16.54 11.69
C LEU A 638 -16.52 16.91 11.05
N LYS A 639 -17.53 17.31 11.84
CA LYS A 639 -18.80 17.83 11.28
C LYS A 639 -18.59 19.11 10.49
N VAL A 640 -17.79 20.05 10.98
CA VAL A 640 -17.48 21.29 10.26
C VAL A 640 -16.68 20.98 8.99
N ALA A 641 -15.72 20.05 9.04
CA ALA A 641 -14.95 19.60 7.89
C ALA A 641 -15.84 18.98 6.80
N LYS A 642 -16.88 18.22 7.16
CA LYS A 642 -17.90 17.70 6.22
C LYS A 642 -18.64 18.84 5.52
N ILE A 643 -19.08 19.85 6.28
CA ILE A 643 -19.79 21.02 5.74
C ILE A 643 -18.87 21.80 4.80
N PHE A 644 -17.63 22.08 5.20
CA PHE A 644 -16.64 22.76 4.37
C PHE A 644 -16.36 21.98 3.09
N THR A 645 -16.21 20.66 3.17
CA THR A 645 -16.02 19.79 2.00
C THR A 645 -17.17 19.91 1.01
N PHE A 646 -18.41 19.89 1.50
CA PHE A 646 -19.58 20.05 0.65
C PHE A 646 -19.63 21.43 -0.02
N ILE A 647 -19.38 22.50 0.74
CA ILE A 647 -19.35 23.87 0.20
C ILE A 647 -18.25 24.02 -0.85
N TYR A 648 -17.04 23.55 -0.56
CA TYR A 648 -15.93 23.63 -1.50
C TYR A 648 -16.16 22.78 -2.75
N ALA A 649 -16.84 21.63 -2.66
CA ALA A 649 -17.19 20.85 -3.86
C ALA A 649 -18.13 21.61 -4.80
N ILE A 650 -19.10 22.37 -4.27
CA ILE A 650 -19.96 23.24 -5.07
C ILE A 650 -19.16 24.37 -5.69
N ILE A 651 -18.31 25.04 -4.90
CA ILE A 651 -17.42 26.10 -5.39
C ILE A 651 -16.51 25.58 -6.51
N MET A 652 -15.93 24.39 -6.34
CA MET A 652 -15.06 23.78 -7.33
C MET A 652 -15.78 23.42 -8.63
N THR A 653 -17.08 23.13 -8.58
CA THR A 653 -17.89 22.94 -9.79
C THR A 653 -17.95 24.23 -10.60
N VAL A 654 -18.18 25.36 -9.93
CA VAL A 654 -18.21 26.69 -10.56
C VAL A 654 -16.83 27.11 -11.05
N VAL A 655 -15.79 26.87 -10.26
CA VAL A 655 -14.39 27.08 -10.66
C VAL A 655 -14.07 26.31 -11.94
N THR A 656 -14.47 25.04 -12.03
CA THR A 656 -14.23 24.22 -13.22
C THR A 656 -14.93 24.80 -14.46
N ILE A 657 -16.19 25.22 -14.32
CA ILE A 657 -16.93 25.89 -15.41
C ILE A 657 -16.26 27.21 -15.79
N GLY A 658 -15.87 28.02 -14.80
CA GLY A 658 -15.18 29.29 -15.01
C GLY A 658 -13.85 29.12 -15.75
N THR A 659 -13.06 28.10 -15.40
CA THR A 659 -11.83 27.77 -16.13
C THR A 659 -12.10 27.33 -17.56
N ILE A 660 -13.17 26.58 -17.83
CA ILE A 660 -13.55 26.21 -19.21
C ILE A 660 -13.94 27.46 -20.02
N VAL A 661 -14.73 28.36 -19.43
CA VAL A 661 -15.12 29.62 -20.08
C VAL A 661 -13.89 30.47 -20.39
N GLN A 662 -12.97 30.61 -19.42
CA GLN A 662 -11.70 31.31 -19.60
C GLN A 662 -10.92 30.77 -20.81
N VAL A 663 -10.74 29.44 -20.90
CA VAL A 663 -10.01 28.81 -22.01
C VAL A 663 -10.71 29.06 -23.35
N VAL A 664 -12.04 29.01 -23.40
CA VAL A 664 -12.80 29.27 -24.63
C VAL A 664 -12.67 30.73 -25.06
N ASP A 665 -12.76 31.66 -24.12
CA ASP A 665 -12.60 33.10 -24.40
C ASP A 665 -11.17 33.41 -24.88
N ASP A 666 -10.15 32.78 -24.30
CA ASP A 666 -8.76 32.93 -24.71
C ASP A 666 -8.50 32.34 -26.11
N LEU A 667 -9.13 31.21 -26.46
CA LEU A 667 -9.04 30.61 -27.80
C LEU A 667 -9.78 31.42 -28.90
N ASN A 668 -10.80 32.19 -28.53
CA ASN A 668 -11.59 33.01 -29.45
C ASN A 668 -10.96 34.38 -29.74
N LYS A 669 -9.84 34.75 -29.10
CA LYS A 669 -9.11 35.98 -29.39
C LYS A 669 -8.40 35.88 -30.75
N ASP A 670 -8.58 36.91 -31.59
CA ASP A 670 -7.96 36.97 -32.91
C ASP A 670 -6.42 36.87 -32.81
N TYR A 671 -5.84 36.01 -33.67
CA TYR A 671 -4.40 35.87 -33.77
C TYR A 671 -3.80 37.13 -34.41
N ASP A 672 -3.00 37.88 -33.63
CA ASP A 672 -2.21 39.00 -34.13
C ASP A 672 -0.90 38.50 -34.76
N PRO A 673 -0.77 38.52 -36.11
CA PRO A 673 0.39 37.98 -36.82
C PRO A 673 1.69 38.75 -36.55
N ASP A 674 1.62 39.99 -36.03
CA ASP A 674 2.81 40.79 -35.73
C ASP A 674 3.46 40.41 -34.38
N SER A 675 2.74 39.71 -33.51
CA SER A 675 3.20 39.40 -32.15
C SER A 675 4.05 38.12 -32.03
N ASN A 676 4.04 37.22 -33.02
CA ASN A 676 4.67 35.88 -32.97
C ASN A 676 4.31 35.01 -31.74
N ILE A 677 3.31 35.41 -30.94
CA ILE A 677 2.91 34.72 -29.71
C ILE A 677 1.54 34.07 -29.95
N PRO A 678 1.32 32.79 -29.58
CA PRO A 678 0.01 32.18 -29.69
C PRO A 678 -1.04 32.98 -28.89
N PRO A 679 -2.32 33.02 -29.30
CA PRO A 679 -3.36 33.81 -28.63
C PRO A 679 -3.76 33.26 -27.24
N VAL A 680 -3.02 32.27 -26.73
CA VAL A 680 -3.32 31.46 -25.55
C VAL A 680 -2.42 31.90 -24.39
N SER A 681 -2.99 32.08 -23.19
CA SER A 681 -2.21 32.51 -22.02
C SER A 681 -1.26 31.40 -21.52
N ILE A 682 -0.16 31.77 -20.85
CA ILE A 682 0.75 30.76 -20.23
C ILE A 682 0.00 29.86 -19.24
N SER A 683 -1.00 30.38 -18.55
CA SER A 683 -1.83 29.61 -17.62
C SER A 683 -2.61 28.51 -18.32
N ASP A 684 -3.12 28.77 -19.54
CA ASP A 684 -3.84 27.77 -20.32
C ASP A 684 -2.87 26.75 -20.93
N ILE A 685 -1.70 27.19 -21.41
CA ILE A 685 -0.63 26.29 -21.86
C ILE A 685 -0.24 25.33 -20.74
N TYR A 686 -0.11 25.85 -19.51
CA TYR A 686 0.15 25.03 -18.33
C TYR A 686 -0.98 24.05 -18.04
N LEU A 687 -2.24 24.49 -18.10
CA LEU A 687 -3.40 23.63 -17.90
C LEU A 687 -3.47 22.51 -18.95
N PHE A 688 -3.26 22.83 -20.24
CA PHE A 688 -3.20 21.84 -21.31
C PHE A 688 -2.04 20.86 -21.11
N ALA A 689 -0.85 21.36 -20.73
CA ALA A 689 0.30 20.51 -20.43
C ALA A 689 0.02 19.57 -19.24
N LEU A 690 -0.64 20.07 -18.18
CA LEU A 690 -1.01 19.27 -17.02
C LEU A 690 -2.04 18.18 -17.41
N ILE A 691 -3.09 18.54 -18.14
CA ILE A 691 -4.08 17.58 -18.66
C ILE A 691 -3.37 16.54 -19.53
N ALA A 692 -2.48 16.95 -20.44
CA ALA A 692 -1.70 16.05 -21.26
C ALA A 692 -0.84 15.08 -20.43
N ILE A 693 -0.16 15.57 -19.39
CA ILE A 693 0.60 14.73 -18.45
C ILE A 693 -0.29 13.66 -17.83
N PHE A 694 -1.46 14.02 -17.29
CA PHE A 694 -2.37 13.04 -16.68
C PHE A 694 -2.94 12.05 -17.71
N VAL A 695 -3.35 12.51 -18.89
CA VAL A 695 -3.88 11.66 -19.96
C VAL A 695 -2.82 10.70 -20.47
N LEU A 696 -1.63 11.18 -20.84
CA LEU A 696 -0.51 10.35 -21.29
C LEU A 696 -0.06 9.36 -20.22
N SER A 697 -0.03 9.77 -18.95
CA SER A 697 0.27 8.88 -17.83
C SER A 697 -0.77 7.78 -17.66
N SER A 698 -2.06 8.10 -17.87
CA SER A 698 -3.15 7.12 -17.84
C SER A 698 -3.08 6.13 -19.01
N LEU A 699 -2.67 6.58 -20.20
CA LEU A 699 -2.43 5.71 -21.36
C LEU A 699 -1.26 4.76 -21.13
N CYS A 700 -0.25 5.18 -20.36
CA CYS A 700 0.83 4.29 -19.92
C CYS A 700 0.35 3.22 -18.91
N HIS A 701 -0.82 3.41 -18.29
CA HIS A 701 -1.41 2.55 -17.26
C HIS A 701 -2.82 2.09 -17.65
N LEU A 702 -2.95 1.42 -18.79
CA LEU A 702 -4.25 1.02 -19.39
C LEU A 702 -5.21 0.31 -18.42
N GLN A 703 -4.71 -0.53 -17.51
CA GLN A 703 -5.53 -1.23 -16.51
C GLN A 703 -6.23 -0.30 -15.51
N GLU A 704 -5.72 0.91 -15.36
CA GLU A 704 -6.18 1.91 -14.39
C GLU A 704 -6.67 3.19 -15.07
N ILE A 705 -6.85 3.18 -16.39
CA ILE A 705 -7.31 4.36 -17.14
C ILE A 705 -8.66 4.87 -16.61
N THR A 706 -9.50 3.98 -16.09
CA THR A 706 -10.78 4.33 -15.44
C THR A 706 -10.61 5.20 -14.21
N ASN A 707 -9.42 5.23 -13.58
CA ASN A 707 -9.15 6.12 -12.45
C ASN A 707 -9.19 7.59 -12.88
N LEU A 708 -8.96 7.92 -14.16
CA LEU A 708 -9.11 9.29 -14.64
C LEU A 708 -10.54 9.83 -14.45
N LEU A 709 -11.56 8.96 -14.59
CA LEU A 709 -12.95 9.32 -14.29
C LEU A 709 -13.16 9.59 -12.80
N ASN A 710 -12.53 8.78 -11.93
CA ASN A 710 -12.51 9.03 -10.49
C ASN A 710 -11.79 10.35 -10.14
N GLY A 711 -10.87 10.80 -10.99
CA GLY A 711 -10.15 12.06 -10.87
C GLY A 711 -11.04 13.30 -10.92
N VAL A 712 -12.21 13.23 -11.58
CA VAL A 712 -13.19 14.34 -11.55
C VAL A 712 -13.65 14.62 -10.12
N TRP A 713 -13.95 13.57 -9.35
CA TRP A 713 -14.35 13.71 -7.96
C TRP A 713 -13.19 14.22 -7.09
N TYR A 714 -11.96 13.79 -7.39
CA TYR A 714 -10.76 14.29 -6.72
C TYR A 714 -10.55 15.80 -6.94
N LEU A 715 -10.73 16.28 -8.18
CA LEU A 715 -10.64 17.71 -8.52
C LEU A 715 -11.69 18.54 -7.80
N LEU A 716 -12.94 18.07 -7.72
CA LEU A 716 -14.01 18.75 -6.98
C LEU A 716 -13.69 18.84 -5.48
N CYS A 717 -13.01 17.84 -4.93
CA CYS A 717 -12.58 17.80 -3.52
C CYS A 717 -11.15 18.29 -3.31
N LEU A 718 -10.55 19.01 -4.27
CA LEU A 718 -9.17 19.50 -4.16
C LEU A 718 -8.96 20.41 -2.92
N PRO A 719 -9.86 21.35 -2.58
CA PRO A 719 -9.75 22.10 -1.33
C PRO A 719 -9.91 21.24 -0.08
N THR A 720 -10.67 20.16 -0.13
CA THR A 720 -10.75 19.24 1.01
C THR A 720 -9.39 18.62 1.30
N GLY A 721 -8.70 18.10 0.28
CA GLY A 721 -7.41 17.42 0.46
C GLY A 721 -6.25 18.36 0.82
N TYR A 722 -6.15 19.51 0.15
CA TYR A 722 -4.98 20.40 0.23
C TYR A 722 -5.19 21.66 1.08
N LEU A 723 -6.39 21.91 1.60
CA LEU A 723 -6.69 23.04 2.49
C LEU A 723 -7.27 22.55 3.82
N VAL A 724 -8.48 21.98 3.79
CA VAL A 724 -9.21 21.58 5.02
C VAL A 724 -8.46 20.48 5.77
N LEU A 725 -8.03 19.45 5.06
CA LEU A 725 -7.37 18.29 5.66
C LEU A 725 -5.98 18.64 6.20
N ILE A 726 -5.21 19.50 5.53
CA ILE A 726 -3.92 19.99 6.05
C ILE A 726 -4.12 20.74 7.37
N MET A 727 -5.09 21.67 7.43
CA MET A 727 -5.42 22.42 8.65
C MET A 727 -5.88 21.50 9.78
N TYR A 728 -6.80 20.59 9.50
CA TYR A 728 -7.28 19.60 10.46
C TYR A 728 -6.12 18.75 10.99
N SER A 729 -5.21 18.32 10.10
CA SER A 729 -4.11 17.43 10.45
C SER A 729 -3.13 18.07 11.43
N ILE A 730 -2.71 19.30 11.13
CA ILE A 730 -1.77 20.04 11.97
C ILE A 730 -2.42 20.42 13.30
N CYS A 731 -3.67 20.88 13.31
CA CYS A 731 -4.36 21.24 14.55
C CYS A 731 -4.61 20.03 15.47
N ASN A 732 -4.70 18.82 14.92
CA ASN A 732 -4.92 17.58 15.68
C ASN A 732 -3.65 16.75 15.88
N LEU A 733 -2.47 17.38 15.85
CA LEU A 733 -1.18 16.71 16.06
C LEU A 733 -1.08 16.03 17.45
N THR A 734 -1.84 16.52 18.43
CA THR A 734 -1.94 15.94 19.78
C THR A 734 -2.81 14.69 19.87
N ASP A 735 -3.60 14.38 18.83
CA ASP A 735 -4.47 13.21 18.81
C ASP A 735 -3.65 11.94 18.52
N LYS A 736 -3.64 11.02 19.48
CA LYS A 736 -2.90 9.75 19.43
C LYS A 736 -3.70 8.60 18.80
N SER A 737 -4.97 8.83 18.42
CA SER A 737 -5.83 7.79 17.85
C SER A 737 -5.33 7.33 16.48
N TRP A 738 -5.49 6.04 16.22
CA TRP A 738 -5.06 5.43 14.95
C TRP A 738 -6.05 5.67 13.81
N GLY A 739 -7.29 6.00 14.14
CA GLY A 739 -8.35 6.31 13.18
C GLY A 739 -9.14 5.09 12.69
N THR A 740 -8.59 3.89 12.80
CA THR A 740 -9.24 2.62 12.43
C THR A 740 -9.99 2.00 13.61
N ARG A 741 -11.32 1.90 13.51
CA ARG A 741 -12.26 1.10 14.36
C ARG A 741 -12.00 1.06 15.89
N GLU A 742 -11.41 2.08 16.49
CA GLU A 742 -11.30 2.22 17.94
C GLU A 742 -12.69 2.60 18.51
N ASP A 743 -13.25 1.69 19.31
CA ASP A 743 -14.49 1.78 20.10
C ASP A 743 -15.70 2.45 19.43
N SER A 744 -16.21 1.84 18.35
CA SER A 744 -17.51 2.20 17.76
C SER A 744 -18.64 1.29 18.23
N SER A 745 -18.80 1.09 19.53
CA SER A 745 -20.09 0.59 20.06
C SER A 745 -21.09 1.76 20.16
N ALA A 746 -21.44 2.41 19.03
CA ALA A 746 -22.65 3.23 18.80
C ALA A 746 -22.51 4.19 17.59
N SER A 747 -22.53 3.70 16.35
CA SER A 747 -22.86 4.60 15.21
C SER A 747 -23.49 3.94 13.98
N ALA A 748 -23.62 2.61 13.92
CA ALA A 748 -24.41 1.95 12.89
C ALA A 748 -25.92 2.19 13.13
N GLY A 749 -26.45 3.30 12.62
CA GLY A 749 -27.89 3.58 12.68
C GLY A 749 -28.36 5.02 12.46
N LYS A 750 -27.48 6.02 12.30
CA LYS A 750 -27.91 7.43 12.16
C LYS A 750 -27.81 8.05 10.76
N GLU A 751 -27.21 7.39 9.78
CA GLU A 751 -26.95 8.00 8.46
C GLU A 751 -28.15 8.04 7.50
N THR A 752 -29.26 7.34 7.78
CA THR A 752 -30.42 7.30 6.87
C THR A 752 -31.45 8.43 7.06
N ALA A 753 -31.34 9.25 8.12
CA ALA A 753 -32.33 10.29 8.42
C ALA A 753 -32.06 11.63 7.70
N PHE A 754 -30.79 11.99 7.49
CA PHE A 754 -30.40 13.29 6.91
C PHE A 754 -30.62 13.33 5.39
N LEU A 755 -30.23 12.27 4.67
CA LEU A 755 -30.46 12.16 3.22
C LEU A 755 -31.94 12.21 2.86
N LYS A 756 -32.80 11.61 3.70
CA LYS A 756 -34.27 11.66 3.52
C LYS A 756 -34.83 13.07 3.76
N SER A 757 -34.22 13.83 4.67
CA SER A 757 -34.57 15.23 4.95
C SER A 757 -34.14 16.17 3.81
N CYS A 758 -32.92 16.00 3.27
CA CYS A 758 -32.43 16.75 2.11
C CYS A 758 -33.20 16.43 0.83
N PHE A 759 -33.61 15.17 0.62
CA PHE A 759 -34.43 14.78 -0.53
C PHE A 759 -35.84 15.39 -0.49
N ASN A 760 -36.41 15.53 0.71
CA ASN A 760 -37.70 16.21 0.91
C ASN A 760 -37.60 17.73 0.74
N MET A 761 -36.46 18.33 1.10
CA MET A 761 -36.18 19.76 0.87
C MET A 761 -35.92 20.07 -0.61
N LEU A 762 -35.30 19.16 -1.37
CA LEU A 762 -35.16 19.29 -2.83
C LEU A 762 -36.50 19.19 -3.57
N LYS A 763 -37.44 18.40 -3.04
CA LYS A 763 -38.80 18.27 -3.60
C LYS A 763 -39.66 19.54 -3.44
N SER A 764 -39.31 20.44 -2.53
CA SER A 764 -40.02 21.72 -2.34
C SER A 764 -39.52 22.86 -3.22
N ILE A 765 -38.40 22.68 -3.94
CA ILE A 765 -37.73 23.75 -4.70
C ILE A 765 -38.01 23.65 -6.21
N PHE A 766 -38.32 22.46 -6.74
CA PHE A 766 -38.60 22.27 -8.17
C PHE A 766 -40.11 22.05 -8.45
N PRO A 767 -40.81 22.97 -9.16
CA PRO A 767 -42.25 22.87 -9.41
C PRO A 767 -42.67 21.76 -10.39
N CYS A 768 -41.73 21.13 -11.08
CA CYS A 768 -41.98 20.23 -12.21
C CYS A 768 -42.50 18.83 -11.81
N CYS A 769 -42.55 18.50 -10.52
CA CYS A 769 -42.97 17.18 -10.02
C CYS A 769 -44.38 17.16 -9.41
N ARG A 770 -45.23 18.15 -9.67
CA ARG A 770 -46.65 18.15 -9.28
C ARG A 770 -47.54 17.74 -10.44
N SER A 771 -47.79 16.45 -10.56
CA SER A 771 -48.94 15.87 -11.26
C SER A 771 -49.17 14.48 -10.66
N GLY A 772 -50.31 14.08 -10.13
CA GLY A 772 -51.58 14.74 -9.84
C GLY A 772 -52.39 13.70 -9.06
N GLU A 773 -52.87 14.06 -7.88
CA GLU A 773 -53.86 13.26 -7.14
C GLU A 773 -55.14 14.08 -7.09
N ASN A 774 -56.22 13.58 -7.70
CA ASN A 774 -57.51 13.45 -7.02
C ASN A 774 -58.64 12.85 -7.88
N LYS A 775 -59.46 12.05 -7.16
CA LYS A 775 -60.83 11.52 -7.42
C LYS A 775 -60.90 10.23 -8.24
N SER A 776 -61.68 9.20 -7.92
CA SER A 776 -62.64 8.92 -6.83
C SER A 776 -63.20 7.50 -7.03
N GLY A 777 -63.57 6.78 -5.95
CA GLY A 777 -64.76 5.92 -5.96
C GLY A 777 -64.60 4.40 -6.10
N SER A 778 -64.84 3.70 -4.98
CA SER A 778 -65.45 2.37 -4.81
C SER A 778 -65.20 1.23 -5.80
N GLY A 779 -64.52 0.19 -5.30
CA GLY A 779 -64.54 -1.18 -5.81
C GLY A 779 -63.73 -2.09 -4.89
N SER A 780 -64.41 -2.98 -4.16
CA SER A 780 -63.83 -3.94 -3.21
C SER A 780 -63.02 -5.05 -3.89
N ILE A 781 -61.87 -5.37 -3.28
CA ILE A 781 -61.23 -6.69 -3.09
C ILE A 781 -61.15 -7.60 -4.35
N ILE A 782 -59.92 -7.78 -4.87
CA ILE A 782 -59.25 -9.08 -5.12
C ILE A 782 -57.75 -8.84 -5.47
N GLN A 783 -56.93 -9.79 -5.02
CA GLN A 783 -55.47 -9.90 -4.99
C GLN A 783 -54.76 -9.93 -6.38
N PRO A 784 -53.42 -9.76 -6.41
CA PRO A 784 -52.57 -10.32 -7.47
C PRO A 784 -51.50 -11.29 -6.90
N PRO A 785 -50.84 -12.12 -7.72
CA PRO A 785 -51.36 -13.38 -8.25
C PRO A 785 -50.65 -14.59 -7.64
N HIS A 786 -51.40 -15.68 -7.55
CA HIS A 786 -50.93 -16.99 -7.12
C HIS A 786 -49.93 -17.62 -8.09
N THR A 787 -48.96 -18.30 -7.47
CA THR A 787 -48.29 -19.53 -7.87
C THR A 787 -48.97 -20.28 -9.02
N PRO A 788 -48.24 -20.64 -10.10
CA PRO A 788 -48.74 -21.63 -11.05
C PRO A 788 -48.88 -22.99 -10.35
N THR A 789 -50.12 -23.44 -10.22
CA THR A 789 -50.47 -24.78 -9.76
C THR A 789 -50.30 -25.72 -10.94
N LEU A 790 -49.30 -26.61 -10.87
CA LEU A 790 -49.28 -27.79 -11.73
C LEU A 790 -50.23 -28.84 -11.14
N LEU A 791 -51.06 -29.33 -12.05
CA LEU A 791 -52.12 -30.32 -11.85
C LEU A 791 -51.62 -31.61 -11.20
N LYS A 792 -52.50 -32.16 -10.36
CA LYS A 792 -52.55 -33.57 -9.95
C LYS A 792 -52.63 -34.52 -11.16
N PRO A 793 -52.09 -35.73 -11.07
CA PRO A 793 -52.86 -36.96 -11.28
C PRO A 793 -53.61 -37.27 -9.96
N GLY A 794 -54.95 -37.42 -9.88
CA GLY A 794 -55.74 -38.53 -10.43
C GLY A 794 -55.16 -39.84 -9.87
N GLY A 795 -55.67 -40.49 -8.82
CA GLY A 795 -57.04 -40.96 -8.59
C GLY A 795 -57.12 -42.44 -9.02
N GLU A 796 -57.60 -43.32 -8.12
CA GLU A 796 -57.65 -44.83 -8.16
C GLU A 796 -56.34 -45.49 -7.64
N ASP A 797 -56.27 -46.47 -6.72
CA ASP A 797 -57.21 -47.33 -5.98
C ASP A 797 -56.40 -47.95 -4.78
N ILE A 798 -56.88 -47.93 -3.53
CA ILE A 798 -57.52 -49.03 -2.75
C ILE A 798 -56.60 -49.87 -1.83
N LEU A 799 -57.03 -49.94 -0.54
CA LEU A 799 -56.78 -50.93 0.55
C LEU A 799 -55.33 -51.21 0.98
N SER A 800 -54.98 -51.53 2.22
CA SER A 800 -55.59 -51.54 3.57
C SER A 800 -54.49 -52.13 4.46
N THR A 801 -54.45 -51.78 5.73
CA THR A 801 -54.69 -52.73 6.83
C THR A 801 -54.53 -51.98 8.14
N SER A 802 -55.69 -51.71 8.75
CA SER A 802 -55.87 -51.58 10.18
C SER A 802 -55.39 -52.84 10.90
N GLU A 803 -54.82 -52.62 12.09
CA GLU A 803 -54.98 -53.38 13.34
C GLU A 803 -55.09 -54.91 13.28
N ILE A 804 -54.24 -55.58 14.06
CA ILE A 804 -54.68 -56.45 15.17
C ILE A 804 -53.51 -56.66 16.15
N GLU A 805 -53.88 -56.61 17.43
CA GLU A 805 -53.11 -56.84 18.66
C GLU A 805 -52.36 -58.17 18.69
N VAL A 806 -51.29 -58.25 19.49
CA VAL A 806 -51.12 -59.37 20.43
C VAL A 806 -50.51 -58.87 21.75
N SER A 807 -51.26 -59.09 22.81
CA SER A 807 -50.93 -59.02 24.24
C SER A 807 -49.79 -59.95 24.66
N ILE A 808 -48.90 -59.54 25.57
CA ILE A 808 -48.25 -60.48 26.51
C ILE A 808 -48.15 -59.84 27.90
N THR A 809 -48.55 -60.64 28.88
CA THR A 809 -48.72 -60.49 30.32
C THR A 809 -47.42 -60.30 31.13
N MET A 810 -47.55 -59.77 32.34
CA MET A 810 -46.56 -59.97 33.42
C MET A 810 -46.74 -61.36 34.04
N ASP A 811 -45.65 -62.06 34.32
CA ASP A 811 -45.54 -63.00 35.44
C ASP A 811 -44.07 -63.20 35.86
N GLY A 812 -43.86 -63.22 37.18
CA GLY A 812 -42.91 -64.13 37.86
C GLY A 812 -41.40 -63.87 37.83
N ASP A 813 -40.89 -63.49 39.01
CA ASP A 813 -39.78 -64.15 39.70
C ASP A 813 -38.29 -63.78 39.47
N THR A 814 -37.83 -62.99 40.44
CA THR A 814 -36.66 -63.24 41.32
C THR A 814 -35.21 -63.18 40.80
N LYS A 815 -34.46 -62.33 41.53
CA LYS A 815 -33.17 -62.58 42.24
C LYS A 815 -31.90 -61.91 41.71
N HIS A 816 -31.20 -61.35 42.72
CA HIS A 816 -29.76 -61.05 42.87
C HIS A 816 -29.21 -59.67 42.46
N ASP A 817 -29.11 -58.85 43.51
CA ASP A 817 -27.88 -58.28 44.07
C ASP A 817 -27.11 -57.15 43.37
N ALA A 818 -26.85 -56.14 44.19
CA ALA A 818 -26.02 -54.97 43.95
C ALA A 818 -24.54 -55.33 43.69
N VAL A 819 -23.88 -54.60 42.77
CA VAL A 819 -22.53 -54.03 42.94
C VAL A 819 -22.41 -52.75 42.09
N ASP A 820 -21.77 -51.75 42.70
CA ASP A 820 -21.36 -50.44 42.20
C ASP A 820 -20.86 -50.32 40.76
N GLY A 821 -21.13 -49.15 40.18
CA GLY A 821 -20.48 -48.62 38.98
C GLY A 821 -20.67 -47.11 38.87
N GLN A 822 -19.83 -46.35 39.59
CA GLN A 822 -19.73 -44.90 39.53
C GLN A 822 -19.51 -44.39 38.09
N LEU A 823 -20.29 -43.39 37.66
CA LEU A 823 -19.95 -42.48 36.58
C LEU A 823 -19.76 -41.08 37.18
N LEU A 824 -18.50 -40.71 37.40
CA LEU A 824 -18.04 -39.39 37.81
C LEU A 824 -18.10 -38.41 36.62
N PRO A 825 -18.69 -37.21 36.76
CA PRO A 825 -18.40 -36.08 35.87
C PRO A 825 -17.15 -35.34 36.38
N VAL A 826 -16.19 -35.12 35.48
CA VAL A 826 -14.95 -34.37 35.73
C VAL A 826 -15.27 -32.88 35.89
N GLU A 827 -15.06 -32.34 37.09
CA GLU A 827 -15.13 -30.92 37.42
C GLU A 827 -13.84 -30.18 36.97
N TYR A 828 -13.96 -29.22 36.05
CA TYR A 828 -12.98 -28.14 35.95
C TYR A 828 -13.41 -27.00 36.90
N GLY A 829 -12.89 -27.06 38.12
CA GLY A 829 -13.29 -26.21 39.24
C GLY A 829 -12.80 -24.77 39.14
N VAL A 830 -13.73 -23.82 39.00
CA VAL A 830 -13.63 -22.56 39.76
C VAL A 830 -13.95 -22.96 41.20
N LYS A 831 -13.01 -22.83 42.13
CA LYS A 831 -13.28 -23.10 43.55
C LYS A 831 -14.38 -22.14 44.01
N VAL A 832 -15.61 -22.63 44.11
CA VAL A 832 -16.76 -21.85 44.56
C VAL A 832 -16.61 -21.68 46.06
N ILE A 833 -16.16 -20.51 46.49
CA ILE A 833 -15.98 -20.20 47.90
C ILE A 833 -17.29 -19.57 48.42
N PRO A 834 -17.90 -20.12 49.50
CA PRO A 834 -19.02 -19.49 50.19
C PRO A 834 -18.66 -18.09 50.71
N VAL A 835 -19.60 -17.16 50.74
CA VAL A 835 -19.33 -15.78 51.15
C VAL A 835 -18.71 -15.67 52.55
N GLN A 836 -19.05 -16.59 53.45
CA GLN A 836 -18.52 -16.67 54.81
C GLN A 836 -17.02 -16.98 54.84
N GLU A 837 -16.53 -17.76 53.88
CA GLU A 837 -15.13 -18.14 53.77
C GLU A 837 -14.34 -17.12 52.95
N TRP A 838 -14.99 -16.43 52.00
CA TRP A 838 -14.38 -15.38 51.18
C TRP A 838 -14.15 -14.07 51.94
N LEU A 839 -15.01 -13.71 52.89
CA LEU A 839 -14.84 -12.49 53.68
C LEU A 839 -13.61 -12.60 54.61
N PRO A 840 -12.83 -11.51 54.80
CA PRO A 840 -11.78 -11.46 55.82
C PRO A 840 -12.35 -11.70 57.22
N ASP A 841 -11.58 -12.32 58.12
CA ASP A 841 -12.04 -12.68 59.46
C ASP A 841 -12.64 -11.50 60.24
N SER A 842 -12.08 -10.29 60.09
CA SER A 842 -12.60 -9.05 60.68
C SER A 842 -13.97 -8.62 60.16
N PHE A 843 -14.36 -9.06 58.97
CA PHE A 843 -15.61 -8.72 58.29
C PHE A 843 -16.63 -9.85 58.25
N LYS A 844 -16.24 -11.10 58.60
CA LYS A 844 -17.13 -12.26 58.62
C LYS A 844 -18.33 -12.04 59.53
N ASP A 845 -18.11 -11.69 60.79
CA ASP A 845 -19.21 -11.50 61.76
C ASP A 845 -20.04 -10.25 61.47
N LEU A 846 -19.43 -9.24 60.85
CA LEU A 846 -20.05 -7.95 60.59
C LEU A 846 -20.93 -7.96 59.33
N TYR A 847 -20.47 -8.61 58.24
CA TYR A 847 -21.08 -8.47 56.92
C TYR A 847 -21.63 -9.76 56.29
N SER A 848 -21.24 -10.95 56.74
CA SER A 848 -21.71 -12.22 56.14
C SER A 848 -23.24 -12.33 56.10
N LYS A 849 -23.93 -11.92 57.18
CA LYS A 849 -25.40 -11.92 57.28
C LYS A 849 -26.07 -10.98 56.27
N TYR A 850 -25.43 -9.85 55.95
CA TYR A 850 -25.97 -8.89 54.98
C TYR A 850 -25.89 -9.43 53.55
N PHE A 851 -24.80 -10.10 53.18
CA PHE A 851 -24.67 -10.75 51.87
C PHE A 851 -25.66 -11.92 51.70
N MET A 852 -25.70 -12.83 52.67
CA MET A 852 -26.60 -14.01 52.63
C MET A 852 -28.09 -13.63 52.58
N ARG A 853 -28.51 -12.62 53.36
CA ARG A 853 -29.89 -12.15 53.38
C ARG A 853 -30.33 -11.57 52.03
N ASN A 854 -29.39 -11.02 51.26
CA ASN A 854 -29.64 -10.44 49.94
C ASN A 854 -29.41 -11.42 48.78
N GLY A 855 -28.95 -12.66 49.03
CA GLY A 855 -28.73 -13.68 48.00
C GLY A 855 -27.39 -13.55 47.29
N TYR A 856 -26.37 -13.16 48.02
CA TYR A 856 -24.98 -13.20 47.60
C TYR A 856 -24.28 -14.30 48.38
N ASP A 857 -24.66 -15.54 48.06
CA ASP A 857 -24.35 -16.71 48.88
C ASP A 857 -22.91 -17.24 48.63
N ASP A 858 -22.36 -17.00 47.44
CA ASP A 858 -21.02 -17.43 47.04
C ASP A 858 -20.27 -16.37 46.19
N THR A 859 -18.99 -16.63 45.95
CA THR A 859 -18.11 -15.80 45.10
C THR A 859 -18.62 -15.64 43.67
N ARG A 860 -19.38 -16.59 43.13
CA ARG A 860 -19.98 -16.47 41.78
C ARG A 860 -21.00 -15.34 41.76
N LEU A 861 -21.88 -15.29 42.78
CA LEU A 861 -22.94 -14.29 42.92
C LEU A 861 -22.40 -12.89 43.23
N ILE A 862 -21.29 -12.81 43.96
CA ILE A 862 -20.61 -11.56 44.37
C ILE A 862 -19.77 -10.96 43.22
N SER A 863 -19.22 -11.81 42.35
CA SER A 863 -18.50 -11.36 41.14
C SER A 863 -19.37 -10.42 40.30
N GLY A 864 -18.83 -9.24 39.98
CA GLY A 864 -19.51 -8.18 39.24
C GLY A 864 -20.43 -7.25 40.06
N MET A 865 -20.36 -7.27 41.40
CA MET A 865 -21.08 -6.29 42.23
C MET A 865 -20.54 -4.86 42.11
N HIS A 866 -21.43 -3.86 42.13
CA HIS A 866 -21.11 -2.43 42.11
C HIS A 866 -21.22 -1.75 43.48
N GLU A 867 -20.64 -0.56 43.64
CA GLU A 867 -20.47 0.05 44.98
C GLU A 867 -21.84 0.41 45.56
N LYS A 868 -22.74 0.84 44.69
CA LYS A 868 -24.15 1.10 45.01
C LYS A 868 -24.83 -0.12 45.64
N GLU A 869 -24.45 -1.33 45.23
CA GLU A 869 -25.06 -2.57 45.74
C GLU A 869 -24.53 -2.91 47.14
N LEU A 870 -23.26 -2.62 47.42
CA LEU A 870 -22.72 -2.72 48.78
C LEU A 870 -23.45 -1.74 49.73
N VAL A 871 -23.81 -0.55 49.24
CA VAL A 871 -24.66 0.39 49.98
C VAL A 871 -26.07 -0.19 50.19
N ASP A 872 -26.68 -0.74 49.14
CA ASP A 872 -28.05 -1.28 49.18
C ASP A 872 -28.20 -2.51 50.09
N ILE A 873 -27.16 -3.34 50.24
CA ILE A 873 -27.17 -4.46 51.19
C ILE A 873 -26.93 -4.03 52.64
N GLY A 874 -26.53 -2.77 52.90
CA GLY A 874 -26.39 -2.22 54.26
C GLY A 874 -24.97 -1.80 54.67
N ILE A 875 -23.96 -1.82 53.77
CA ILE A 875 -22.56 -1.47 54.09
C ILE A 875 -22.33 0.04 53.91
N LYS A 876 -22.52 0.80 54.99
CA LYS A 876 -22.47 2.28 54.96
C LYS A 876 -21.05 2.88 55.05
N SER A 877 -20.06 2.15 55.56
CA SER A 877 -18.68 2.65 55.70
C SER A 877 -17.97 2.73 54.34
N LYS A 878 -17.48 3.93 53.97
CA LYS A 878 -16.77 4.15 52.69
C LYS A 878 -15.46 3.36 52.62
N GLY A 879 -14.71 3.27 53.71
CA GLY A 879 -13.47 2.49 53.77
C GLY A 879 -13.70 0.99 53.58
N HIS A 880 -14.74 0.43 54.22
CA HIS A 880 -15.07 -0.99 54.06
C HIS A 880 -15.58 -1.30 52.65
N ARG A 881 -16.36 -0.39 52.04
CA ARG A 881 -16.81 -0.55 50.65
C ARG A 881 -15.63 -0.55 49.68
N GLN A 882 -14.68 0.36 49.84
CA GLN A 882 -13.50 0.41 48.98
C GLN A 882 -12.66 -0.86 49.09
N TYR A 883 -12.42 -1.34 50.31
CA TYR A 883 -11.70 -2.57 50.56
C TYR A 883 -12.40 -3.81 49.96
N LEU A 884 -13.70 -3.96 50.22
CA LEU A 884 -14.50 -5.04 49.64
C LEU A 884 -14.53 -4.94 48.11
N MET A 885 -14.53 -3.74 47.56
CA MET A 885 -14.47 -3.52 46.12
C MET A 885 -13.18 -3.99 45.50
N ASP A 886 -12.05 -3.71 46.15
CA ASP A 886 -10.75 -4.16 45.66
C ASP A 886 -10.63 -5.69 45.77
N MET A 887 -11.26 -6.31 46.77
CA MET A 887 -11.41 -7.78 46.81
C MET A 887 -12.34 -8.34 45.72
N ILE A 888 -13.45 -7.68 45.42
CA ILE A 888 -14.40 -8.14 44.38
C ILE A 888 -13.74 -8.08 42.99
N LYS A 889 -12.89 -7.08 42.72
CA LYS A 889 -12.13 -6.98 41.47
C LYS A 889 -11.15 -8.13 41.24
N LEU A 890 -10.75 -8.83 42.30
CA LEU A 890 -9.86 -10.00 42.22
C LEU A 890 -10.62 -11.30 41.90
N LEU A 891 -11.96 -11.31 42.02
CA LEU A 891 -12.76 -12.47 41.66
C LEU A 891 -12.85 -12.63 40.13
N PRO A 892 -12.82 -13.86 39.60
CA PRO A 892 -13.04 -14.08 38.19
C PRO A 892 -14.44 -13.62 37.78
N ASP A 893 -14.53 -12.89 36.66
CA ASP A 893 -15.81 -12.48 36.08
C ASP A 893 -16.64 -13.73 35.73
N PHE A 894 -17.88 -13.78 36.22
CA PHE A 894 -18.83 -14.80 35.83
C PHE A 894 -19.49 -14.45 34.49
N GLU A 895 -19.23 -15.25 33.46
CA GLU A 895 -19.91 -15.17 32.18
C GLU A 895 -20.92 -16.32 32.08
N PRO A 896 -22.24 -16.07 32.19
CA PRO A 896 -23.23 -17.12 31.94
C PRO A 896 -23.17 -17.56 30.47
N ASP A 897 -23.48 -18.83 30.22
CA ASP A 897 -23.61 -19.38 28.87
C ASP A 897 -24.60 -18.55 28.05
N THR A 898 -24.18 -18.17 26.84
CA THR A 898 -24.93 -17.33 25.91
C THR A 898 -25.91 -18.14 25.04
N GLU A 899 -25.67 -19.45 24.90
CA GLU A 899 -26.51 -20.39 24.17
C GLU A 899 -27.78 -20.73 24.97
N VAL A 900 -28.93 -20.90 24.30
CA VAL A 900 -30.12 -21.47 24.94
C VAL A 900 -29.82 -22.95 25.26
N PRO A 901 -29.70 -23.30 26.55
CA PRO A 901 -29.38 -24.64 27.00
C PRO A 901 -30.45 -25.65 26.54
N GLU A 902 -30.04 -26.89 26.24
CA GLU A 902 -30.99 -27.96 25.92
C GLU A 902 -31.95 -28.24 27.09
N SER A 903 -31.46 -28.06 28.32
CA SER A 903 -32.21 -28.21 29.57
C SER A 903 -32.07 -26.97 30.45
N ALA A 904 -33.22 -26.38 30.82
CA ALA A 904 -33.30 -25.30 31.79
C ALA A 904 -32.73 -25.69 33.17
N LEU A 905 -32.71 -26.99 33.49
CA LEU A 905 -32.26 -27.50 34.79
C LEU A 905 -30.73 -27.51 34.93
N ILE A 906 -30.03 -27.92 33.86
CA ILE A 906 -28.57 -27.86 33.77
C ILE A 906 -28.11 -26.40 33.78
N TRP A 907 -28.85 -25.54 33.10
CA TRP A 907 -28.57 -24.10 33.10
C TRP A 907 -28.66 -23.46 34.48
N LEU A 908 -29.71 -23.79 35.25
CA LEU A 908 -29.84 -23.33 36.63
C LEU A 908 -28.65 -23.76 37.49
N GLN A 909 -28.09 -24.95 37.24
CA GLN A 909 -26.90 -25.43 37.91
C GLN A 909 -25.66 -24.61 37.50
N ASN A 910 -25.47 -24.35 36.21
CA ASN A 910 -24.36 -23.54 35.69
C ASN A 910 -24.37 -22.10 36.23
N ILE A 911 -25.55 -21.49 36.38
CA ILE A 911 -25.68 -20.12 36.91
C ILE A 911 -25.72 -20.02 38.44
N GLY A 912 -25.58 -21.15 39.15
CA GLY A 912 -25.56 -21.20 40.62
C GLY A 912 -26.92 -21.04 41.29
N LEU A 913 -28.01 -21.35 40.57
CA LEU A 913 -29.41 -21.21 41.01
C LEU A 913 -30.15 -22.57 41.01
N SER A 914 -29.42 -23.69 41.17
CA SER A 914 -29.97 -25.05 41.16
C SER A 914 -31.09 -25.26 42.20
N MET A 915 -31.07 -24.51 43.31
CA MET A 915 -32.12 -24.55 44.34
C MET A 915 -33.53 -24.20 43.83
N TYR A 916 -33.65 -23.58 42.65
CA TYR A 916 -34.92 -23.22 42.02
C TYR A 916 -35.39 -24.20 40.94
N GLN A 917 -34.68 -25.31 40.71
CA GLN A 917 -35.02 -26.31 39.68
C GLN A 917 -36.47 -26.79 39.76
N GLU A 918 -36.97 -27.09 40.96
CA GLU A 918 -38.36 -27.54 41.17
C GLU A 918 -39.39 -26.45 40.82
N ASN A 919 -39.06 -25.18 40.99
CA ASN A 919 -39.95 -24.08 40.61
C ASN A 919 -40.02 -23.93 39.08
N PHE A 920 -38.92 -24.18 38.37
CA PHE A 920 -38.90 -24.17 36.91
C PHE A 920 -39.66 -25.37 36.33
N LYS A 921 -39.50 -26.57 36.93
CA LYS A 921 -40.31 -27.76 36.57
C LYS A 921 -41.80 -27.51 36.74
N ARG A 922 -42.21 -26.91 37.86
CA ARG A 922 -43.64 -26.59 38.14
C ARG A 922 -44.24 -25.59 37.17
N ASN A 923 -43.43 -24.73 36.56
CA ASN A 923 -43.85 -23.77 35.54
C ASN A 923 -43.61 -24.28 34.11
N CYS A 924 -43.31 -25.57 33.93
CA CYS A 924 -43.05 -26.20 32.63
C CYS A 924 -41.89 -25.58 31.83
N ILE A 925 -40.92 -24.96 32.49
CA ILE A 925 -39.71 -24.42 31.85
C ILE A 925 -38.61 -25.47 31.97
N ILE A 926 -38.60 -26.45 31.04
CA ILE A 926 -37.74 -27.63 31.13
C ILE A 926 -36.80 -27.71 29.92
N PHE A 927 -37.34 -27.56 28.72
CA PHE A 927 -36.59 -27.74 27.47
C PHE A 927 -36.26 -26.42 26.80
N ARG A 928 -35.31 -26.45 25.85
CA ARG A 928 -34.88 -25.29 25.05
C ARG A 928 -36.03 -24.41 24.53
N ARG A 929 -37.12 -25.03 24.05
CA ARG A 929 -38.29 -24.31 23.50
C ARG A 929 -39.06 -23.48 24.55
N ASP A 930 -39.02 -23.90 25.82
CA ASP A 930 -39.77 -23.28 26.91
C ASP A 930 -39.02 -22.05 27.50
N MET A 931 -37.71 -21.98 27.28
CA MET A 931 -36.83 -20.90 27.75
C MET A 931 -37.15 -19.54 27.13
N ALA A 932 -37.87 -19.49 26.00
CA ALA A 932 -38.32 -18.25 25.38
C ALA A 932 -39.22 -17.41 26.31
N VAL A 933 -40.01 -18.08 27.15
CA VAL A 933 -40.93 -17.44 28.13
C VAL A 933 -40.14 -16.57 29.12
N LEU A 934 -38.94 -17.00 29.51
CA LEU A 934 -38.09 -16.26 30.45
C LEU A 934 -37.70 -14.87 29.92
N LYS A 935 -37.57 -14.69 28.60
CA LYS A 935 -37.24 -13.39 27.99
C LYS A 935 -38.39 -12.38 28.10
N THR A 936 -39.62 -12.87 28.26
CA THR A 936 -40.83 -12.04 28.42
C THR A 936 -41.21 -11.77 29.87
N MET A 937 -40.58 -12.46 30.84
CA MET A 937 -40.91 -12.30 32.26
C MET A 937 -40.34 -11.02 32.86
N SER A 938 -41.20 -10.24 33.53
CA SER A 938 -40.77 -9.09 34.33
C SER A 938 -40.21 -9.52 35.70
N THR A 939 -39.55 -8.59 36.40
CA THR A 939 -39.10 -8.80 37.79
C THR A 939 -40.25 -9.19 38.73
N PHE A 940 -41.47 -8.77 38.41
CA PHE A 940 -42.67 -9.12 39.16
C PHE A 940 -43.07 -10.59 38.91
N ASP A 941 -43.03 -11.03 37.65
CA ASP A 941 -43.37 -12.40 37.26
C ASP A 941 -42.37 -13.41 37.83
N ILE A 942 -41.07 -13.08 37.80
CA ILE A 942 -40.01 -13.91 38.43
C ILE A 942 -40.28 -14.12 39.93
N LYS A 943 -40.75 -13.09 40.64
CA LYS A 943 -41.06 -13.19 42.08
C LYS A 943 -42.31 -14.01 42.35
N ARG A 944 -43.35 -13.84 41.53
CA ARG A 944 -44.66 -14.46 41.73
C ARG A 944 -44.68 -15.92 41.28
N GLU A 945 -44.17 -16.19 40.08
CA GLU A 945 -44.31 -17.47 39.38
C GLU A 945 -43.13 -18.40 39.66
N LEU A 946 -41.90 -17.88 39.59
CA LEU A 946 -40.69 -18.66 39.89
C LEU A 946 -40.32 -18.67 41.39
N LYS A 947 -41.05 -17.91 42.22
CA LYS A 947 -40.85 -17.78 43.68
C LYS A 947 -39.42 -17.40 44.09
N ILE A 948 -38.72 -16.62 43.26
CA ILE A 948 -37.37 -16.12 43.57
C ILE A 948 -37.48 -14.74 44.22
N ILE A 949 -37.16 -14.65 45.51
CA ILE A 949 -37.35 -13.43 46.33
C ILE A 949 -36.04 -12.66 46.57
N LYS A 950 -34.91 -13.37 46.70
CA LYS A 950 -33.61 -12.76 47.01
C LYS A 950 -33.14 -11.87 45.85
N LYS A 951 -32.75 -10.62 46.15
CA LYS A 951 -32.36 -9.62 45.14
C LYS A 951 -31.17 -10.06 44.28
N GLY A 952 -30.14 -10.64 44.88
CA GLY A 952 -28.96 -11.15 44.18
C GLY A 952 -29.28 -12.28 43.20
N HIS A 953 -30.18 -13.19 43.58
CA HIS A 953 -30.62 -14.30 42.72
C HIS A 953 -31.45 -13.80 41.54
N ILE A 954 -32.36 -12.85 41.75
CA ILE A 954 -33.15 -12.23 40.67
C ILE A 954 -32.22 -11.53 39.69
N LYS A 955 -31.26 -10.73 40.18
CA LYS A 955 -30.31 -10.02 39.32
C LYS A 955 -29.45 -11.00 38.53
N ARG A 956 -28.98 -12.09 39.15
CA ARG A 956 -28.22 -13.17 38.49
C ARG A 956 -29.03 -13.82 37.38
N LEU A 957 -30.28 -14.16 37.66
CA LEU A 957 -31.19 -14.77 36.68
C LEU A 957 -31.47 -13.79 35.53
N GLN A 958 -31.75 -12.53 35.82
CA GLN A 958 -31.99 -11.50 34.79
C GLN A 958 -30.75 -11.23 33.93
N LEU A 959 -29.56 -11.24 34.53
CA LEU A 959 -28.30 -11.12 33.79
C LEU A 959 -28.10 -12.32 32.84
N ALA A 960 -28.40 -13.53 33.31
CA ALA A 960 -28.34 -14.74 32.50
C ALA A 960 -29.39 -14.72 31.38
N ILE A 961 -30.65 -14.35 31.68
CA ILE A 961 -31.74 -14.23 30.69
C ILE A 961 -31.41 -13.19 29.62
N LYS A 962 -30.90 -12.01 30.01
CA LYS A 962 -30.52 -10.94 29.08
C LYS A 962 -29.42 -11.38 28.10
N LYS A 963 -28.58 -12.35 28.51
CA LYS A 963 -27.51 -12.92 27.69
C LYS A 963 -27.94 -14.16 26.88
N LEU A 964 -29.15 -14.71 27.10
CA LEU A 964 -29.72 -15.75 26.26
C LEU A 964 -30.11 -15.15 24.89
N LEU A 965 -29.29 -15.36 23.87
CA LEU A 965 -29.62 -15.08 22.48
C LEU A 965 -29.77 -16.42 21.75
N ASP A 966 -30.51 -16.46 20.63
CA ASP A 966 -30.38 -17.60 19.71
C ASP A 966 -29.13 -17.32 18.88
N PRO A 967 -27.98 -17.94 19.18
CA PRO A 967 -26.75 -17.59 18.51
C PRO A 967 -26.85 -17.91 17.03
N THR A 968 -26.41 -16.96 16.21
CA THR A 968 -26.17 -17.16 14.78
C THR A 968 -25.22 -18.33 14.56
N GLU A 969 -25.22 -18.91 13.36
CA GLU A 969 -24.31 -20.01 13.02
C GLU A 969 -22.84 -19.66 13.25
N ALA A 970 -22.46 -18.41 12.95
CA ALA A 970 -21.13 -17.88 13.23
C ALA A 970 -20.81 -17.85 14.74
N GLU A 971 -21.75 -17.41 15.58
CA GLU A 971 -21.58 -17.41 17.04
C GLU A 971 -21.50 -18.83 17.62
N ARG A 972 -22.31 -19.78 17.11
CA ARG A 972 -22.21 -21.20 17.49
C ARG A 972 -20.84 -21.77 17.16
N THR A 973 -20.33 -21.45 15.98
CA THR A 973 -18.98 -21.87 15.55
C THR A 973 -17.90 -21.29 16.46
N LYS A 974 -17.97 -19.99 16.80
CA LYS A 974 -17.05 -19.34 17.75
C LYS A 974 -17.11 -20.01 19.14
N MET A 975 -18.30 -20.34 19.64
CA MET A 975 -18.47 -21.04 20.92
C MET A 975 -17.91 -22.46 20.89
N GLN A 976 -18.16 -23.19 19.81
CA GLN A 976 -17.61 -24.53 19.62
C GLN A 976 -16.09 -24.50 19.60
N ILE A 977 -15.48 -23.57 18.86
CA ILE A 977 -14.02 -23.37 18.82
C ILE A 977 -13.48 -23.00 20.21
N LYS A 978 -14.18 -22.15 20.96
CA LYS A 978 -13.79 -21.80 22.33
C LYS A 978 -13.77 -23.04 23.24
N ARG A 979 -14.79 -23.91 23.16
CA ARG A 979 -14.83 -25.19 23.89
C ARG A 979 -13.70 -26.11 23.43
N ASP A 980 -13.51 -26.24 22.13
CA ASP A 980 -12.49 -27.09 21.53
C ASP A 980 -11.06 -26.71 21.93
N LEU A 981 -10.73 -25.41 21.91
CA LEU A 981 -9.45 -24.90 22.37
C LEU A 981 -9.25 -25.12 23.87
N SER A 982 -10.33 -25.05 24.68
CA SER A 982 -10.22 -25.35 26.12
C SER A 982 -9.94 -26.82 26.42
N MET A 983 -10.34 -27.72 25.52
CA MET A 983 -10.03 -29.16 25.62
C MET A 983 -8.66 -29.52 25.03
N THR A 984 -8.06 -28.63 24.23
CA THR A 984 -6.75 -28.87 23.62
C THR A 984 -5.66 -28.71 24.69
N ARG A 985 -4.70 -29.64 24.73
CA ARG A 985 -3.60 -29.58 25.70
C ARG A 985 -2.72 -28.36 25.41
N MET A 986 -2.74 -27.39 26.32
CA MET A 986 -1.81 -26.27 26.32
C MET A 986 -0.46 -26.71 26.89
N VAL A 987 0.61 -26.51 26.14
CA VAL A 987 1.99 -26.82 26.54
C VAL A 987 2.71 -25.53 26.92
N ASN A 988 3.51 -25.55 27.99
CA ASN A 988 4.36 -24.41 28.35
C ASN A 988 5.54 -24.35 27.38
N LEU A 989 5.80 -23.18 26.78
CA LEU A 989 6.92 -23.02 25.86
C LEU A 989 8.27 -23.33 26.52
N GLU A 990 8.45 -22.91 27.77
CA GLU A 990 9.62 -23.21 28.61
C GLU A 990 9.97 -24.70 28.69
N GLU A 991 8.97 -25.57 28.76
CA GLU A 991 9.17 -27.03 28.82
C GLU A 991 9.50 -27.64 27.45
N GLU A 992 8.98 -27.05 26.38
CA GLU A 992 9.08 -27.59 25.03
C GLU A 992 10.31 -27.09 24.26
N ASN A 993 10.58 -25.80 24.33
CA ASN A 993 11.71 -25.15 23.71
C ASN A 993 12.20 -24.00 24.63
N PRO A 994 13.06 -24.31 25.62
CA PRO A 994 13.55 -23.29 26.57
C PRO A 994 14.31 -22.16 25.87
N VAL A 995 14.97 -22.44 24.75
CA VAL A 995 15.70 -21.42 23.95
C VAL A 995 14.74 -20.41 23.34
N GLU A 996 13.60 -20.87 22.81
CA GLU A 996 12.55 -19.97 22.30
C GLU A 996 11.93 -19.13 23.43
N ASP A 997 11.71 -19.75 24.59
CA ASP A 997 11.12 -19.08 25.75
C ASP A 997 12.03 -17.98 26.32
N ASP A 998 13.33 -18.26 26.46
CA ASP A 998 14.34 -17.31 26.92
C ASP A 998 14.44 -16.11 25.98
N PHE A 999 14.45 -16.34 24.66
CA PHE A 999 14.39 -15.27 23.65
C PHE A 999 13.17 -14.36 23.87
N TRP A 1000 11.98 -14.94 24.06
CA TRP A 1000 10.77 -14.14 24.26
C TRP A 1000 10.79 -13.38 25.59
N LYS A 1001 11.32 -13.98 26.67
CA LYS A 1001 11.49 -13.32 27.97
C LYS A 1001 12.42 -12.11 27.85
N GLU A 1002 13.57 -12.26 27.18
CA GLU A 1002 14.53 -11.18 26.94
C GLU A 1002 13.92 -10.05 26.11
N LEU A 1003 13.29 -10.38 24.97
CA LEU A 1003 12.66 -9.38 24.10
C LEU A 1003 11.56 -8.60 24.83
N VAL A 1004 10.75 -9.29 25.64
CA VAL A 1004 9.70 -8.64 26.43
C VAL A 1004 10.30 -7.67 27.44
N HIS A 1005 11.34 -8.08 28.15
CA HIS A 1005 12.01 -7.24 29.14
C HIS A 1005 12.69 -6.02 28.51
N GLU A 1006 13.38 -6.17 27.38
CA GLU A 1006 14.14 -5.09 26.76
C GLU A 1006 13.27 -4.02 26.10
N CYS A 1007 12.21 -4.43 25.39
CA CYS A 1007 11.50 -3.50 24.51
C CYS A 1007 9.96 -3.54 24.62
N LEU A 1008 9.35 -4.65 25.05
CA LEU A 1008 7.89 -4.81 25.02
C LEU A 1008 7.19 -4.62 26.38
N ASP A 1009 7.91 -4.37 27.48
CA ASP A 1009 7.30 -4.19 28.79
C ASP A 1009 6.31 -3.00 28.81
N PRO A 1010 5.02 -3.21 29.06
CA PRO A 1010 4.03 -2.14 29.12
C PRO A 1010 4.32 -1.10 30.21
N SER A 1011 4.99 -1.47 31.31
CA SER A 1011 5.28 -0.56 32.44
C SER A 1011 6.13 0.65 32.04
N SER A 1012 7.03 0.45 31.06
CA SER A 1012 7.94 1.49 30.55
C SER A 1012 7.24 2.62 29.77
N ALA A 1013 5.98 2.43 29.35
CA ALA A 1013 5.26 3.37 28.49
C ALA A 1013 4.35 4.37 29.25
N PHE A 1014 3.98 4.09 30.50
CA PHE A 1014 2.88 4.79 31.19
C PHE A 1014 3.27 5.99 32.07
N SER A 1015 4.56 6.35 32.20
CA SER A 1015 5.02 7.37 33.17
C SER A 1015 5.24 8.79 32.60
N ARG A 1016 5.05 9.04 31.30
CA ARG A 1016 5.34 10.35 30.65
C ARG A 1016 4.22 10.92 29.77
N GLU A 1017 3.00 10.40 29.85
CA GLU A 1017 1.94 10.76 28.89
C GLU A 1017 1.53 12.23 28.95
N ASP A 1018 1.46 12.83 30.15
CA ASP A 1018 1.07 14.23 30.33
C ASP A 1018 2.16 15.20 29.85
N GLU A 1019 3.44 14.89 30.10
CA GLU A 1019 4.57 15.69 29.61
C GLU A 1019 4.64 15.66 28.07
N LEU A 1020 4.49 14.47 27.47
CA LEU A 1020 4.46 14.31 26.02
C LEU A 1020 3.28 15.07 25.40
N LYS A 1021 2.11 15.04 26.04
CA LYS A 1021 0.93 15.79 25.60
C LYS A 1021 1.18 17.30 25.60
N GLY A 1022 1.86 17.82 26.62
CA GLY A 1022 2.28 19.23 26.68
C GLY A 1022 3.22 19.61 25.54
N LYS A 1023 4.28 18.82 25.31
CA LYS A 1023 5.26 19.04 24.23
C LYS A 1023 4.64 18.92 22.83
N LEU A 1024 3.70 18.00 22.63
CA LEU A 1024 2.93 17.89 21.38
C LEU A 1024 2.04 19.11 21.16
N GLY A 1025 1.48 19.69 22.23
CA GLY A 1025 0.72 20.93 22.17
C GLY A 1025 1.56 22.13 21.73
N GLU A 1026 2.80 22.24 22.23
CA GLU A 1026 3.76 23.26 21.79
C GLU A 1026 4.14 23.07 20.31
N LEU A 1027 4.47 21.83 19.92
CA LEU A 1027 4.81 21.49 18.54
C LEU A 1027 3.66 21.83 17.58
N ARG A 1028 2.42 21.50 17.96
CA ARG A 1028 1.20 21.86 17.22
C ARG A 1028 1.10 23.38 17.02
N ASN A 1029 1.27 24.16 18.08
CA ASN A 1029 1.14 25.62 18.02
C ASN A 1029 2.21 26.23 17.09
N ASN A 1030 3.46 25.77 17.19
CA ASN A 1030 4.56 26.21 16.34
C ASN A 1030 4.28 25.87 14.86
N TRP A 1031 3.84 24.65 14.56
CA TRP A 1031 3.52 24.24 13.18
C TRP A 1031 2.31 24.96 12.59
N THR A 1032 1.29 25.21 13.41
CA THR A 1032 0.12 26.00 13.00
C THR A 1032 0.55 27.41 12.62
N LEU A 1033 1.46 28.02 13.39
CA LEU A 1033 2.02 29.34 13.09
C LEU A 1033 2.86 29.33 11.82
N VAL A 1034 3.76 28.35 11.64
CA VAL A 1034 4.58 28.21 10.41
C VAL A 1034 3.68 28.15 9.18
N ILE A 1035 2.67 27.30 9.21
CA ILE A 1035 1.75 27.13 8.07
C ILE A 1035 0.94 28.41 7.83
N ALA A 1036 0.43 29.06 8.88
CA ALA A 1036 -0.25 30.34 8.72
C ALA A 1036 0.67 31.41 8.11
N VAL A 1037 1.85 31.63 8.66
CA VAL A 1037 2.81 32.65 8.21
C VAL A 1037 3.29 32.37 6.79
N SER A 1038 3.71 31.15 6.47
CA SER A 1038 4.18 30.79 5.14
C SER A 1038 3.10 30.97 4.08
N ASN A 1039 1.86 30.56 4.36
CA ASN A 1039 0.75 30.75 3.42
C ASN A 1039 0.35 32.22 3.27
N THR A 1040 0.39 33.02 4.34
CA THR A 1040 0.13 34.47 4.26
C THR A 1040 1.21 35.18 3.46
N ILE A 1041 2.49 34.88 3.69
CA ILE A 1041 3.60 35.43 2.90
C ILE A 1041 3.44 35.05 1.43
N TRP A 1042 3.11 33.78 1.15
CA TRP A 1042 2.87 33.31 -0.22
C TRP A 1042 1.72 34.05 -0.89
N LEU A 1043 0.57 34.20 -0.22
CA LEU A 1043 -0.56 34.96 -0.73
C LEU A 1043 -0.22 36.43 -0.98
N VAL A 1044 0.49 37.09 -0.05
CA VAL A 1044 0.90 38.50 -0.20
C VAL A 1044 1.89 38.66 -1.35
N LEU A 1045 2.88 37.78 -1.46
CA LEU A 1045 3.86 37.80 -2.55
C LEU A 1045 3.16 37.64 -3.90
N LEU A 1046 2.24 36.69 -4.01
CA LEU A 1046 1.53 36.43 -5.26
C LEU A 1046 0.50 37.53 -5.59
N ALA A 1047 -0.21 38.06 -4.60
CA ALA A 1047 -1.12 39.19 -4.79
C ALA A 1047 -0.39 40.48 -5.19
N THR A 1048 0.81 40.74 -4.62
CA THR A 1048 1.62 41.91 -4.99
C THR A 1048 2.25 41.76 -6.38
N MET A 1049 2.66 40.54 -6.76
CA MET A 1049 3.12 40.28 -8.13
C MET A 1049 1.98 40.40 -9.16
N ALA A 1050 0.76 39.98 -8.81
CA ALA A 1050 -0.39 40.06 -9.70
C ALA A 1050 -0.86 41.50 -9.99
N THR A 1051 -0.64 42.46 -9.08
CA THR A 1051 -1.03 43.87 -9.29
C THR A 1051 -0.02 44.68 -10.11
N GLN A 1052 1.18 44.14 -10.34
CA GLN A 1052 2.22 44.78 -11.15
C GLN A 1052 2.00 44.48 -12.64
N ALA A 1053 1.08 45.21 -13.27
CA ALA A 1053 0.71 45.04 -14.69
C ALA A 1053 1.87 45.18 -15.69
N ASN A 1054 2.99 45.80 -15.30
CA ASN A 1054 4.14 46.07 -16.16
C ASN A 1054 5.27 45.03 -16.08
N LEU A 1055 5.20 44.06 -15.16
CA LEU A 1055 6.15 42.94 -15.16
C LEU A 1055 5.65 41.84 -16.11
N ALA A 1056 5.63 42.09 -17.41
CA ALA A 1056 5.40 41.02 -18.40
C ALA A 1056 6.76 40.42 -18.79
N VAL A 1057 7.13 39.26 -18.25
CA VAL A 1057 8.31 38.52 -18.73
C VAL A 1057 7.85 37.68 -19.91
N TYR A 1058 8.30 37.99 -21.13
CA TYR A 1058 7.78 37.39 -22.38
C TYR A 1058 6.25 37.43 -22.46
N SER A 1059 5.65 38.61 -22.26
CA SER A 1059 4.19 38.80 -22.41
C SER A 1059 3.34 38.03 -21.40
N SER A 1060 3.96 37.53 -20.32
CA SER A 1060 3.36 36.57 -19.40
C SER A 1060 3.33 37.06 -17.96
N ASN A 1061 2.26 36.71 -17.24
CA ASN A 1061 2.07 37.09 -15.84
C ASN A 1061 3.13 36.41 -14.94
N PRO A 1062 3.90 37.16 -14.13
CA PRO A 1062 4.91 36.63 -13.21
C PRO A 1062 4.37 35.56 -12.25
N LEU A 1063 3.09 35.66 -11.92
CA LEU A 1063 2.37 34.70 -11.09
C LEU A 1063 2.35 33.30 -11.72
N GLY A 1064 1.99 33.22 -13.00
CA GLY A 1064 1.96 31.95 -13.75
C GLY A 1064 3.35 31.34 -13.87
N PHE A 1065 4.38 32.18 -14.03
CA PHE A 1065 5.77 31.73 -14.11
C PHE A 1065 6.27 31.11 -12.80
N VAL A 1066 5.98 31.74 -11.64
CA VAL A 1066 6.36 31.19 -10.33
C VAL A 1066 5.61 29.88 -10.03
N PHE A 1067 4.32 29.82 -10.37
CA PHE A 1067 3.53 28.58 -10.25
C PHE A 1067 4.09 27.45 -11.14
N LEU A 1068 4.42 27.77 -12.39
CA LEU A 1068 5.05 26.85 -13.33
C LEU A 1068 6.41 26.38 -12.81
N ALA A 1069 7.20 27.28 -12.22
CA ALA A 1069 8.52 26.95 -11.69
C ALA A 1069 8.47 26.01 -10.48
N VAL A 1070 7.47 26.13 -9.59
CA VAL A 1070 7.38 25.26 -8.40
C VAL A 1070 6.61 23.97 -8.70
N PHE A 1071 5.37 24.05 -9.15
CA PHE A 1071 4.51 22.87 -9.35
C PHE A 1071 4.68 22.24 -10.73
N GLY A 1072 4.87 23.06 -11.78
CA GLY A 1072 5.14 22.55 -13.12
C GLY A 1072 6.44 21.77 -13.19
N PHE A 1073 7.50 22.25 -12.52
CA PHE A 1073 8.74 21.49 -12.38
C PHE A 1073 8.53 20.13 -11.71
N ILE A 1074 7.76 20.07 -10.61
CA ILE A 1074 7.45 18.81 -9.92
C ILE A 1074 6.75 17.83 -10.86
N PHE A 1075 5.67 18.25 -11.54
CA PHE A 1075 4.89 17.37 -12.40
C PHE A 1075 5.68 16.92 -13.64
N VAL A 1076 6.44 17.80 -14.28
CA VAL A 1076 7.29 17.43 -15.43
C VAL A 1076 8.37 16.44 -15.00
N LEU A 1077 9.06 16.71 -13.89
CA LEU A 1077 10.09 15.81 -13.37
C LEU A 1077 9.49 14.44 -13.00
N GLN A 1078 8.35 14.43 -12.30
CA GLN A 1078 7.66 13.19 -11.94
C GLN A 1078 7.15 12.44 -13.16
N PHE A 1079 6.63 13.12 -14.17
CA PHE A 1079 6.19 12.50 -15.43
C PHE A 1079 7.35 11.85 -16.17
N LEU A 1080 8.48 12.54 -16.32
CA LEU A 1080 9.68 11.97 -16.95
C LEU A 1080 10.16 10.74 -16.18
N CYS A 1081 10.25 10.83 -14.85
CA CYS A 1081 10.63 9.68 -14.02
C CYS A 1081 9.63 8.52 -14.16
N MET A 1082 8.33 8.80 -14.22
CA MET A 1082 7.29 7.80 -14.46
C MET A 1082 7.51 7.07 -15.78
N LEU A 1083 7.85 7.76 -16.87
CA LEU A 1083 8.14 7.12 -18.16
C LEU A 1083 9.34 6.15 -18.05
N PHE A 1084 10.42 6.56 -17.38
CA PHE A 1084 11.57 5.69 -17.14
C PHE A 1084 11.21 4.48 -16.26
N HIS A 1085 10.44 4.71 -15.19
CA HIS A 1085 9.95 3.65 -14.31
C HIS A 1085 9.06 2.66 -15.07
N ARG A 1086 8.19 3.16 -15.94
CA ARG A 1086 7.29 2.34 -16.75
C ARG A 1086 8.04 1.50 -17.76
N MET A 1087 9.10 2.03 -18.37
CA MET A 1087 10.01 1.25 -19.21
C MET A 1087 10.62 0.09 -18.41
N GLY A 1088 11.09 0.34 -17.18
CA GLY A 1088 11.58 -0.71 -16.26
C GLY A 1088 10.52 -1.76 -15.93
N THR A 1089 9.27 -1.34 -15.74
CA THR A 1089 8.13 -2.24 -15.51
C THR A 1089 7.85 -3.12 -16.71
N LEU A 1090 7.86 -2.54 -17.93
CA LEU A 1090 7.69 -3.28 -19.18
C LEU A 1090 8.80 -4.33 -19.36
N MET A 1091 10.06 -3.95 -19.11
CA MET A 1091 11.18 -4.89 -19.12
C MET A 1091 10.95 -6.07 -18.17
N HIS A 1092 10.48 -5.81 -16.95
CA HIS A 1092 10.21 -6.87 -15.98
C HIS A 1092 9.05 -7.79 -16.40
N LEU A 1093 7.99 -7.25 -17.00
CA LEU A 1093 6.88 -8.05 -17.54
C LEU A 1093 7.33 -8.94 -18.71
N ILE A 1094 8.09 -8.39 -19.66
CA ILE A 1094 8.62 -9.15 -20.81
C ILE A 1094 9.54 -10.27 -20.32
N ALA A 1095 10.43 -9.97 -19.37
CA ALA A 1095 11.32 -10.93 -18.75
C ALA A 1095 10.57 -12.11 -18.07
N ARG A 1096 9.34 -11.89 -17.59
CA ARG A 1096 8.48 -12.92 -16.99
C ARG A 1096 7.53 -13.60 -17.99
N SER A 1097 7.47 -13.15 -19.24
CA SER A 1097 6.57 -13.71 -20.24
C SER A 1097 6.97 -15.14 -20.64
N PRO A 1098 6.00 -16.03 -20.93
CA PRO A 1098 6.26 -17.46 -21.14
C PRO A 1098 6.89 -17.82 -22.50
N TYR A 1099 7.02 -16.88 -23.44
CA TYR A 1099 7.47 -17.15 -24.81
C TYR A 1099 9.01 -17.28 -24.90
N LYS A 1100 9.50 -18.27 -25.66
CA LYS A 1100 10.92 -18.59 -25.80
C LYS A 1100 11.29 -18.82 -27.26
N PHE A 1101 12.29 -18.11 -27.75
CA PHE A 1101 13.04 -18.50 -28.95
C PHE A 1101 14.23 -19.39 -28.54
N GLY A 1102 14.26 -20.63 -29.03
CA GLY A 1102 15.41 -21.53 -28.88
C GLY A 1102 15.33 -22.55 -27.73
N ALA A 1103 15.84 -23.75 -27.98
CA ALA A 1103 15.72 -24.91 -27.10
C ALA A 1103 16.58 -24.81 -25.83
N GLY A 1104 16.02 -25.22 -24.68
CA GLY A 1104 16.79 -25.79 -23.56
C GLY A 1104 16.81 -25.04 -22.23
N PHE A 1105 16.40 -23.76 -22.14
CA PHE A 1105 16.41 -23.05 -20.85
C PHE A 1105 15.04 -23.09 -20.15
N LYS A 1106 14.92 -23.90 -19.09
CA LYS A 1106 13.81 -23.81 -18.12
C LYS A 1106 14.08 -22.66 -17.14
N THR A 1107 13.72 -21.44 -17.53
CA THR A 1107 13.73 -20.25 -16.66
C THR A 1107 12.33 -19.80 -16.23
N SER A 1108 11.27 -20.46 -16.68
CA SER A 1108 9.90 -20.06 -16.33
C SER A 1108 9.55 -20.53 -14.91
N TRP A 1109 9.79 -19.65 -13.95
CA TRP A 1109 9.21 -19.65 -12.60
C TRP A 1109 7.75 -19.17 -12.59
N SER A 1110 7.11 -18.96 -13.75
CA SER A 1110 5.66 -18.79 -13.81
C SER A 1110 5.01 -20.12 -13.48
N PHE A 1111 4.23 -20.15 -12.39
CA PHE A 1111 3.39 -21.28 -12.01
C PHE A 1111 2.69 -21.85 -13.25
N SER A 1112 2.77 -23.15 -13.47
CA SER A 1112 2.01 -23.75 -14.56
C SER A 1112 0.54 -23.78 -14.16
N ASP A 1113 -0.18 -22.71 -14.49
CA ASP A 1113 -1.58 -22.46 -14.14
C ASP A 1113 -2.58 -23.40 -14.86
N LYS A 1114 -2.11 -24.57 -15.33
CA LYS A 1114 -2.93 -25.59 -15.99
C LYS A 1114 -3.77 -26.41 -14.99
N ARG A 1115 -3.38 -26.47 -13.71
CA ARG A 1115 -4.11 -27.27 -12.69
C ARG A 1115 -5.19 -26.51 -11.92
N LEU A 1116 -5.04 -25.19 -11.69
CA LEU A 1116 -6.10 -24.37 -11.07
C LEU A 1116 -7.30 -24.17 -12.01
N ARG A 1117 -7.07 -24.14 -13.34
CA ARG A 1117 -8.14 -24.09 -14.35
C ARG A 1117 -9.13 -25.26 -14.31
N ARG A 1118 -8.72 -26.45 -13.86
CA ARG A 1118 -9.63 -27.60 -13.77
C ARG A 1118 -10.51 -27.59 -12.52
N ARG A 1119 -10.05 -26.98 -11.42
CA ARG A 1119 -10.83 -26.88 -10.17
C ARG A 1119 -11.81 -25.70 -10.23
N ASN A 1120 -11.40 -24.56 -10.79
CA ASN A 1120 -12.27 -23.40 -11.00
C ASN A 1120 -13.45 -23.64 -11.95
N ASN A 1121 -13.40 -24.65 -12.83
CA ASN A 1121 -14.56 -25.01 -13.67
C ASN A 1121 -15.59 -25.87 -12.94
N GLN A 1122 -15.21 -26.49 -11.82
CA GLN A 1122 -16.09 -27.33 -11.02
C GLN A 1122 -16.68 -26.56 -9.84
N ASP A 1123 -15.93 -25.60 -9.28
CA ASP A 1123 -16.44 -24.62 -8.30
C ASP A 1123 -17.20 -23.45 -8.98
N ARG A 1124 -17.16 -23.34 -10.31
CA ARG A 1124 -17.88 -22.32 -11.10
C ARG A 1124 -19.40 -22.51 -11.11
N SER A 1125 -19.89 -23.74 -10.91
CA SER A 1125 -21.34 -24.01 -10.86
C SER A 1125 -22.00 -23.51 -9.58
N ASP A 1126 -21.21 -23.33 -8.51
CA ASP A 1126 -21.75 -23.06 -7.17
C ASP A 1126 -21.54 -21.60 -6.73
N PHE A 1127 -20.74 -20.83 -7.46
CA PHE A 1127 -20.43 -19.41 -7.19
C PHE A 1127 -21.15 -18.42 -8.14
N GLU A 1128 -22.09 -18.89 -8.96
CA GLU A 1128 -22.71 -18.10 -10.04
C GLU A 1128 -23.79 -17.09 -9.57
N THR A 1129 -23.96 -16.86 -8.27
CA THR A 1129 -24.99 -15.96 -7.73
C THR A 1129 -24.52 -14.59 -7.22
N ASP A 1130 -23.24 -14.19 -7.35
CA ASP A 1130 -22.80 -12.83 -7.00
C ASP A 1130 -22.25 -12.03 -8.20
N ILE A 1131 -23.16 -11.28 -8.82
CA ILE A 1131 -22.95 -10.49 -10.05
C ILE A 1131 -22.34 -9.13 -9.67
N THR A 1132 -21.04 -9.06 -9.35
CA THR A 1132 -20.22 -7.84 -9.50
C THR A 1132 -18.71 -8.11 -9.57
N THR A 1133 -18.22 -9.21 -8.98
CA THR A 1133 -16.80 -9.58 -8.92
C THR A 1133 -16.31 -10.41 -10.11
N GLY A 1134 -17.19 -11.17 -10.77
CA GLY A 1134 -16.85 -12.06 -11.90
C GLY A 1134 -16.54 -11.36 -13.23
N LYS A 1135 -16.66 -10.03 -13.34
CA LYS A 1135 -16.37 -9.29 -14.58
C LYS A 1135 -14.87 -8.97 -14.71
N ARG A 1136 -14.19 -8.60 -13.61
CA ARG A 1136 -12.75 -8.25 -13.61
C ARG A 1136 -11.80 -9.44 -13.79
N ILE A 1137 -12.18 -10.63 -13.32
CA ILE A 1137 -11.37 -11.86 -13.52
C ILE A 1137 -11.38 -12.26 -15.01
N ARG A 1138 -12.53 -12.10 -15.69
CA ARG A 1138 -12.64 -12.27 -17.15
C ARG A 1138 -11.84 -11.22 -17.91
N ASP A 1139 -11.78 -9.99 -17.41
CA ASP A 1139 -10.98 -8.93 -18.02
C ASP A 1139 -9.47 -9.19 -17.87
N PHE A 1140 -9.00 -9.80 -16.77
CA PHE A 1140 -7.59 -10.19 -16.58
C PHE A 1140 -7.15 -11.33 -17.51
N GLU A 1141 -7.97 -12.38 -17.67
CA GLU A 1141 -7.68 -13.48 -18.61
C GLU A 1141 -7.79 -13.04 -20.08
N ASN A 1142 -8.72 -12.13 -20.41
CA ASN A 1142 -8.80 -11.53 -21.74
C ASN A 1142 -7.65 -10.55 -22.01
N SER A 1143 -7.06 -9.93 -20.98
CA SER A 1143 -5.88 -9.05 -21.11
C SER A 1143 -4.61 -9.84 -21.41
N GLN A 1144 -4.43 -11.04 -20.83
CA GLN A 1144 -3.34 -11.93 -21.26
C GLN A 1144 -3.50 -12.33 -22.73
N ARG A 1145 -4.73 -12.62 -23.19
CA ARG A 1145 -5.00 -12.87 -24.61
C ARG A 1145 -4.78 -11.66 -25.51
N GLN A 1146 -5.10 -10.45 -25.05
CA GLN A 1146 -4.84 -9.22 -25.81
C GLN A 1146 -3.35 -8.88 -25.86
N LEU A 1147 -2.59 -9.14 -24.79
CA LEU A 1147 -1.13 -8.97 -24.79
C LEU A 1147 -0.45 -10.05 -25.64
N GLU A 1148 -0.94 -11.30 -25.62
CA GLU A 1148 -0.55 -12.35 -26.55
C GLU A 1148 -0.83 -11.94 -28.00
N CYS A 1149 -2.02 -11.38 -28.30
CA CYS A 1149 -2.34 -10.86 -29.64
C CYS A 1149 -1.46 -9.66 -30.06
N VAL A 1150 -1.09 -8.77 -29.13
CA VAL A 1150 -0.20 -7.63 -29.43
C VAL A 1150 1.24 -8.10 -29.62
N LEU A 1151 1.70 -9.08 -28.85
CA LEU A 1151 3.01 -9.70 -29.02
C LEU A 1151 3.08 -10.53 -30.31
N ASP A 1152 1.99 -11.20 -30.70
CA ASP A 1152 1.83 -11.87 -32.01
C ASP A 1152 1.72 -10.88 -33.18
N PHE A 1153 1.43 -9.60 -32.92
CA PHE A 1153 1.40 -8.54 -33.94
C PHE A 1153 2.76 -7.82 -34.09
N PHE A 1154 3.59 -7.82 -33.05
CA PHE A 1154 4.94 -7.22 -33.06
C PHE A 1154 6.08 -8.23 -33.34
N CYS A 1155 5.85 -9.54 -33.21
CA CYS A 1155 6.70 -10.59 -33.77
C CYS A 1155 6.34 -10.86 -35.23
#